data_AF-A0A6L3K0C9-F1
#
_entry.id   AF-A0A6L3K0C9-F1
#
_cell.length_a   1.000
_cell.length_b   1.000
_cell.length_c   1.000
_cell.angle_alpha   90.00
_cell.angle_beta   90.00
_cell.angle_gamma   90.00
#
_symmetry.space_group_name_H-M   'P 1'
#
loop_
_entity.id
_entity.type
_entity.pdbx_description
1 polymer ?
#
loop_
_entity_poly.entity_id
_entity_poly.type
_entity_poly.pdbx_seq_one_letter_code
_entity_poly.pdbx_strand_id
1 'polypeptide(L)'
;MKKYFPLFWVFYLLCAFSAHAGEGRYTIPLTGGGWSLWLDKEASWQNDRLYLPHEITDLSLLPVNVPTGGWQTLSHNPDAVPVEVPGTVEEYLTVTDNPRPENFRGVSWWYRKITIPADQQKKRFIIYFESVRMRAEVYLDGKLVAYDLIGETPFHVDITDEAKPGKEQLLAIRVTNPGGNFHWQDFDIMKWGEYNIPPSRSFTGIIGRVKLESVNPVFISDIYMQNTPELTKVNAILSFTNETSSSVKQDVELIVNEKGNPDKVVFQQTLKAISFPAGNHEVTIPVNVPDAKLWDLSTPELYTCNVLIKKGKKTLDQDKKDFGFRWFTVDGVGKDAVLRLNGRRIMLRSAISWGYFPVTGLIATTEMAEKQVRTAKSLGLNMLNFHRCIGSPVVLEKADELGLLYYEEPGSFHSANHDPFIRTIVNEKLKRMVYRDRSHPSLVIFNLINEFGGPLSQDKALVAKRMNDMREAHAIDPSRIMSFTSGWAGSEDKEEDSKAHMLPFDTTLYRKGWYDNHRAGGPETWVENYYKGPKDNIMYTSNRTEVYLRGEEGAISTPPRIQMIYDQIKSTGKTGWDGLFWQSQYKAFTDYFQKKGLAPHFGSLDALTRAMGNVSFEHQGRRIEGMRMQNLGDAYMVNGWEAMPYDNHSGIVDIYRNPKGDASVLAYYNQSLYVAVASRNQVVKLPGIATVDFYIVNEENLKGAHTLDIKLIAPDGKVVYTRNEEVNIKGGENFGQLLLENVEIPINGMAGTYRVEAGLKAGGQEIFALGNDEVVAVSWQASDLAGKGAYYGSNNDKVAAFYKQATGKELPAFTSEMGKLDWLVVNRSSLDEPVVIPSAYFKDKDGKSSLKATWYSEADMNIVAAVKSATEINRTFVDGAQPDESVPANQPFSVVWEGEIYPPESGQYLLGVETDRGVRMYVDGRQLIDEYYNESPMKQDRPVVMEAGKPVKVRLVYRQTRQSGQIQLKWSQPSAATIAPQKLFERVKNEGTTLILLGSTETWMKSVAEYTNTVYNGYYNVGKDWIGGIHFVKKHPLFEGFPVDDALNWPYQVVVKNGDRRFGFRMQGEELVVGSYRSTPFELGTAVGVIPCGKGKIIFSSLDIADNLSDPSGPAEVARKILCNYIKYSLR
;
A
#
# COMPACT_ATOMS: atom_id res chain seq x y z
N MET A 1 -12.35 40.60 -9.93
CA MET A 1 -12.62 41.84 -9.19
C MET A 1 -14.03 41.75 -8.57
N LYS A 2 -14.14 41.25 -7.33
CA LYS A 2 -15.17 41.46 -6.30
C LYS A 2 -14.89 40.42 -5.20
N LYS A 3 -14.49 40.93 -4.04
CA LYS A 3 -13.93 40.22 -2.89
C LYS A 3 -15.03 39.56 -2.06
N TYR A 4 -14.85 38.31 -1.68
CA TYR A 4 -15.40 37.73 -0.45
C TYR A 4 -14.24 37.05 0.28
N PHE A 5 -13.73 37.73 1.31
CA PHE A 5 -12.81 37.20 2.31
C PHE A 5 -13.67 36.64 3.45
N PRO A 6 -13.49 35.40 3.93
CA PRO A 6 -13.86 35.06 5.28
C PRO A 6 -12.65 35.29 6.20
N LEU A 7 -12.84 36.22 7.15
CA LEU A 7 -12.00 36.38 8.34
C LEU A 7 -11.96 35.05 9.10
N PHE A 8 -10.81 34.38 9.13
CA PHE A 8 -10.49 33.41 10.17
C PHE A 8 -9.98 34.19 11.39
N TRP A 9 -10.89 34.57 12.28
CA TRP A 9 -10.55 35.02 13.63
C TRP A 9 -10.73 33.85 14.60
N VAL A 10 -9.60 33.52 15.23
CA VAL A 10 -9.43 32.85 16.52
C VAL A 10 -10.70 32.84 17.38
N PHE A 11 -11.37 31.67 17.45
CA PHE A 11 -12.29 31.34 18.55
C PHE A 11 -11.48 30.62 19.64
N TYR A 12 -10.61 31.37 20.31
CA TYR A 12 -10.16 31.06 21.66
C TYR A 12 -10.89 32.03 22.59
N LEU A 13 -11.45 31.51 23.67
CA LEU A 13 -12.25 32.17 24.72
C LEU A 13 -13.72 32.49 24.37
N LEU A 14 -14.63 31.70 24.95
CA LEU A 14 -15.56 32.17 25.99
C LEU A 14 -16.34 30.99 26.61
N CYS A 15 -15.64 30.16 27.38
CA CYS A 15 -16.16 29.69 28.66
C CYS A 15 -15.16 30.15 29.71
N ALA A 16 -15.28 31.42 30.09
CA ALA A 16 -14.60 31.96 31.25
C ALA A 16 -15.18 31.25 32.48
N PHE A 17 -14.59 30.12 32.87
CA PHE A 17 -14.63 29.72 34.26
C PHE A 17 -13.89 30.80 35.03
N SER A 18 -14.66 31.62 35.74
CA SER A 18 -14.15 32.46 36.81
C SER A 18 -13.43 31.56 37.81
N ALA A 19 -12.12 31.41 37.64
CA ALA A 19 -11.25 30.68 38.54
C ALA A 19 -11.23 31.41 39.89
N HIS A 20 -11.97 30.88 40.86
CA HIS A 20 -11.65 31.03 42.26
C HIS A 20 -10.76 29.84 42.67
N ALA A 21 -9.52 30.18 43.05
CA ALA A 21 -8.51 29.44 43.80
C ALA A 21 -8.74 27.94 44.11
N GLY A 22 -7.85 27.07 43.60
CA GLY A 22 -7.44 25.83 44.27
C GLY A 22 -8.37 24.60 44.28
N GLU A 23 -9.50 24.59 43.59
CA GLU A 23 -10.43 23.43 43.57
C GLU A 23 -10.29 22.59 42.29
N GLY A 24 -10.26 21.25 42.41
CA GLY A 24 -10.29 20.32 41.27
C GLY A 24 -8.95 20.01 40.58
N ARG A 25 -9.05 19.32 39.42
CA ARG A 25 -7.95 19.06 38.48
C ARG A 25 -7.48 20.36 37.83
N TYR A 26 -6.17 20.52 37.67
CA TYR A 26 -5.58 21.61 36.89
C TYR A 26 -4.63 21.06 35.83
N THR A 27 -4.84 21.41 34.56
CA THR A 27 -4.06 20.86 33.42
C THR A 27 -3.22 21.95 32.77
N ILE A 28 -1.93 21.67 32.59
CA ILE A 28 -0.97 22.48 31.84
C ILE A 28 -0.66 21.76 30.53
N PRO A 29 -1.04 22.31 29.37
CA PRO A 29 -0.65 21.72 28.09
C PRO A 29 0.86 21.90 27.88
N LEU A 30 1.55 20.81 27.56
CA LEU A 30 2.97 20.81 27.22
C LEU A 30 3.21 20.54 25.72
N THR A 31 2.14 20.25 24.96
CA THR A 31 2.11 20.23 23.49
C THR A 31 2.32 21.63 22.89
N GLY A 32 2.90 21.67 21.69
CA GLY A 32 3.26 22.88 20.95
C GLY A 32 4.73 23.26 21.14
N GLY A 33 5.03 24.54 20.94
CA GLY A 33 6.39 25.06 21.05
C GLY A 33 6.94 25.20 22.47
N GLY A 34 8.15 25.78 22.56
CA GLY A 34 8.89 25.95 23.82
C GLY A 34 9.79 24.77 24.17
N TRP A 35 9.88 23.78 23.28
CA TRP A 35 10.81 22.67 23.35
C TRP A 35 12.07 22.96 22.54
N SER A 36 13.18 22.38 22.99
CA SER A 36 14.43 22.28 22.24
C SER A 36 14.75 20.82 21.99
N LEU A 37 15.27 20.54 20.79
CA LEU A 37 15.76 19.22 20.37
C LEU A 37 17.28 19.30 20.16
N TRP A 38 18.00 18.32 20.70
CA TRP A 38 19.42 18.10 20.40
C TRP A 38 19.70 16.64 20.10
N LEU A 39 20.33 16.35 18.96
CA LEU A 39 20.83 15.02 18.62
C LEU A 39 22.24 14.83 19.19
N ASP A 40 22.34 14.13 20.32
CA ASP A 40 23.58 13.90 21.07
C ASP A 40 24.30 12.68 20.49
N LYS A 41 25.08 12.92 19.42
CA LYS A 41 25.78 11.86 18.65
C LYS A 41 26.86 11.13 19.44
N GLU A 42 27.37 11.74 20.50
CA GLU A 42 28.46 11.19 21.32
C GLU A 42 27.92 10.39 22.53
N ALA A 43 26.62 10.46 22.82
CA ALA A 43 26.03 9.71 23.92
C ALA A 43 26.12 8.20 23.67
N SER A 44 26.68 7.48 24.63
CA SER A 44 26.66 6.01 24.66
C SER A 44 25.25 5.49 24.97
N TRP A 45 24.82 4.46 24.26
CA TRP A 45 23.53 3.79 24.51
C TRP A 45 23.49 2.32 24.09
N GLN A 46 24.37 1.90 23.18
CA GLN A 46 24.32 0.64 22.44
C GLN A 46 24.33 -0.60 23.34
N ASN A 47 24.93 -0.49 24.53
CA ASN A 47 25.05 -1.57 25.51
C ASN A 47 24.25 -1.31 26.79
N ASP A 48 23.35 -0.31 26.77
CA ASP A 48 22.51 -0.03 27.93
C ASP A 48 21.67 -1.25 28.30
N ARG A 49 21.60 -1.55 29.60
CA ARG A 49 20.57 -2.47 30.11
C ARG A 49 19.19 -1.89 29.82
N LEU A 50 18.31 -2.73 29.28
CA LEU A 50 16.91 -2.40 29.11
C LEU A 50 16.10 -2.99 30.26
N TYR A 51 15.18 -2.20 30.80
CA TYR A 51 14.30 -2.58 31.90
C TYR A 51 12.86 -2.67 31.39
N LEU A 52 12.19 -3.79 31.63
CA LEU A 52 10.78 -3.96 31.34
C LEU A 52 9.93 -3.23 32.40
N PRO A 53 8.70 -2.81 32.07
CA PRO A 53 7.87 -2.04 33.02
C PRO A 53 7.71 -2.69 34.40
N HIS A 54 7.59 -4.02 34.46
CA HIS A 54 7.45 -4.75 35.74
C HIS A 54 8.76 -4.87 36.54
N GLU A 55 9.92 -4.58 35.96
CA GLU A 55 11.21 -4.56 36.66
C GLU A 55 11.48 -3.23 37.39
N ILE A 56 10.73 -2.17 37.05
CA ILE A 56 10.96 -0.81 37.54
C ILE A 56 10.13 -0.60 38.81
N THR A 57 10.64 -1.12 39.93
CA THR A 57 10.01 -0.95 41.25
C THR A 57 10.56 0.26 42.01
N ASP A 58 11.80 0.68 41.70
CA ASP A 58 12.49 1.82 42.28
C ASP A 58 13.39 2.48 41.23
N LEU A 59 13.11 3.75 40.90
CA LEU A 59 13.87 4.53 39.91
C LEU A 59 15.30 4.83 40.36
N SER A 60 15.59 4.80 41.67
CA SER A 60 16.94 5.06 42.19
C SER A 60 17.94 3.95 41.83
N LEU A 61 17.45 2.79 41.37
CA LEU A 61 18.26 1.66 40.92
C LEU A 61 18.63 1.73 39.43
N LEU A 62 18.05 2.67 38.68
CA LEU A 62 18.31 2.85 37.26
C LEU A 62 19.49 3.83 37.05
N PRO A 63 20.29 3.64 35.98
CA PRO A 63 21.38 4.55 35.69
C PRO A 63 20.85 5.96 35.33
N VAL A 64 21.50 6.99 35.86
CA VAL A 64 21.27 8.38 35.45
C VAL A 64 22.18 8.71 34.27
N ASN A 65 21.64 8.66 33.06
CA ASN A 65 22.35 9.02 31.85
C ASN A 65 22.43 10.55 31.68
N VAL A 66 23.62 11.10 31.92
CA VAL A 66 23.87 12.55 31.83
C VAL A 66 24.06 12.96 30.36
N PRO A 67 23.55 14.12 29.91
CA PRO A 67 23.82 14.62 28.55
C PRO A 67 25.33 14.79 28.30
N THR A 68 25.80 14.61 27.06
CA THR A 68 27.23 14.82 26.76
C THR A 68 27.64 16.25 27.14
N GLY A 69 28.72 16.37 27.91
CA GLY A 69 29.19 17.66 28.45
C GLY A 69 28.45 18.15 29.71
N GLY A 70 27.45 17.44 30.21
CA GLY A 70 26.75 17.74 31.47
C GLY A 70 25.38 18.38 31.32
N TRP A 71 24.62 18.47 32.42
CA TRP A 71 23.26 19.02 32.46
C TRP A 71 23.18 20.50 32.02
N GLN A 72 24.24 21.25 32.25
CA GLN A 72 24.38 22.67 31.93
C GLN A 72 24.35 22.90 30.42
N THR A 73 24.75 21.90 29.62
CA THR A 73 24.65 21.93 28.16
C THR A 73 23.22 22.19 27.72
N LEU A 74 22.22 21.56 28.35
CA LEU A 74 20.81 21.76 27.98
C LEU A 74 20.33 23.21 28.18
N SER A 75 21.01 24.02 28.99
CA SER A 75 20.68 25.44 29.13
C SER A 75 21.34 26.34 28.06
N HIS A 76 22.45 25.90 27.47
CA HIS A 76 23.28 26.70 26.56
C HIS A 76 23.85 25.86 25.41
N ASN A 77 23.01 25.07 24.74
CA ASN A 77 23.44 24.23 23.64
C ASN A 77 23.27 24.95 22.29
N PRO A 78 24.36 25.31 21.58
CA PRO A 78 24.27 25.94 20.26
C PRO A 78 23.77 24.98 19.17
N ASP A 79 23.87 23.66 19.38
CA ASP A 79 23.43 22.64 18.43
C ASP A 79 21.96 22.23 18.64
N ALA A 80 21.30 22.79 19.65
CA ALA A 80 19.88 22.54 19.87
C ALA A 80 19.00 23.40 18.95
N VAL A 81 17.97 22.79 18.38
CA VAL A 81 17.00 23.46 17.51
C VAL A 81 15.67 23.65 18.25
N PRO A 82 14.98 24.79 18.09
CA PRO A 82 13.64 24.98 18.63
C PRO A 82 12.64 24.08 17.87
N VAL A 83 11.78 23.39 18.60
CA VAL A 83 10.84 22.42 18.04
C VAL A 83 9.46 22.51 18.69
N GLU A 84 8.49 21.89 18.04
CA GLU A 84 7.18 21.61 18.60
C GLU A 84 7.06 20.12 18.96
N VAL A 85 6.28 19.84 20.00
CA VAL A 85 5.88 18.48 20.39
C VAL A 85 4.36 18.34 20.21
N PRO A 86 3.84 17.33 19.52
CA PRO A 86 4.57 16.18 18.98
C PRO A 86 5.49 16.53 17.81
N GLY A 87 6.64 15.86 17.73
CA GLY A 87 7.65 16.07 16.67
C GLY A 87 8.64 14.91 16.57
N THR A 88 9.27 14.74 15.41
CA THR A 88 10.31 13.73 15.18
C THR A 88 11.67 14.36 14.91
N VAL A 89 12.76 13.65 15.18
CA VAL A 89 14.11 14.11 14.83
C VAL A 89 14.24 14.28 13.32
N GLU A 90 13.64 13.35 12.55
CA GLU A 90 13.60 13.36 11.10
C GLU A 90 12.96 14.62 10.52
N GLU A 91 11.89 15.12 11.15
CA GLU A 91 11.22 16.37 10.74
C GLU A 91 12.17 17.57 10.76
N TYR A 92 12.99 17.70 11.81
CA TYR A 92 13.78 18.91 12.02
C TYR A 92 15.21 18.82 11.48
N LEU A 93 15.79 17.62 11.39
CA LEU A 93 17.22 17.43 11.10
C LEU A 93 17.52 16.79 9.74
N THR A 94 16.51 16.47 8.93
CA THR A 94 16.73 15.96 7.56
C THR A 94 17.20 17.05 6.60
N VAL A 95 18.35 16.83 5.96
CA VAL A 95 18.99 17.79 5.04
C VAL A 95 19.36 17.18 3.67
N THR A 96 18.85 15.99 3.36
CA THR A 96 19.13 15.25 2.13
C THR A 96 17.85 14.82 1.43
N ASP A 97 17.88 14.66 0.11
CA ASP A 97 16.78 14.10 -0.69
C ASP A 97 16.74 12.56 -0.69
N ASN A 98 17.67 11.92 0.02
CA ASN A 98 17.71 10.49 0.25
C ASN A 98 17.90 10.20 1.75
N PRO A 99 16.91 10.54 2.61
CA PRO A 99 16.98 10.26 4.03
C PRO A 99 17.08 8.75 4.28
N ARG A 100 17.81 8.35 5.32
CA ARG A 100 17.93 6.94 5.66
C ARG A 100 17.73 6.70 7.15
N PRO A 101 17.15 5.55 7.55
CA PRO A 101 16.95 5.20 8.96
C PRO A 101 18.21 5.33 9.82
N GLU A 102 19.39 5.01 9.27
CA GLU A 102 20.67 5.08 9.98
C GLU A 102 21.10 6.51 10.35
N ASN A 103 20.55 7.54 9.71
CA ASN A 103 20.97 8.93 9.92
C ASN A 103 20.66 9.45 11.33
N PHE A 104 19.63 8.91 11.98
CA PHE A 104 19.11 9.38 13.27
C PHE A 104 19.04 8.26 14.32
N ARG A 105 19.85 7.22 14.13
CA ARG A 105 20.08 6.21 15.16
C ARG A 105 20.90 6.82 16.29
N GLY A 106 20.48 6.62 17.54
CA GLY A 106 21.18 7.14 18.72
C GLY A 106 20.28 7.88 19.68
N VAL A 107 20.83 8.89 20.36
CA VAL A 107 20.18 9.58 21.46
C VAL A 107 19.79 11.00 21.05
N SER A 108 18.55 11.38 21.37
CA SER A 108 18.09 12.76 21.28
C SER A 108 17.60 13.27 22.63
N TRP A 109 17.85 14.54 22.91
CA TRP A 109 17.35 15.25 24.08
C TRP A 109 16.25 16.21 23.68
N TRP A 110 15.10 16.08 24.33
CA TRP A 110 13.94 16.95 24.19
C TRP A 110 13.70 17.66 25.51
N TYR A 111 13.83 18.99 25.56
CA TYR A 111 13.76 19.68 26.85
C TYR A 111 13.07 21.03 26.76
N ARG A 112 12.44 21.40 27.87
CA ARG A 112 11.78 22.69 28.06
C ARG A 112 11.75 23.07 29.53
N LYS A 113 11.49 24.35 29.79
CA LYS A 113 11.18 24.80 31.14
C LYS A 113 9.69 24.67 31.42
N ILE A 114 9.36 24.31 32.65
CA ILE A 114 7.99 24.23 33.16
C ILE A 114 7.88 25.05 34.46
N THR A 115 6.70 25.60 34.71
CA THR A 115 6.37 26.29 35.97
C THR A 115 5.01 25.82 36.43
N ILE A 116 4.98 25.14 37.57
CA ILE A 116 3.74 24.75 38.24
C ILE A 116 3.31 25.93 39.11
N PRO A 117 2.06 26.42 39.04
CA PRO A 117 1.61 27.54 39.85
C PRO A 117 1.74 27.27 41.37
N ALA A 118 2.14 28.28 42.13
CA ALA A 118 2.41 28.15 43.58
C ALA A 118 1.17 27.77 44.40
N ASP A 119 -0.03 27.97 43.87
CA ASP A 119 -1.32 27.63 44.51
C ASP A 119 -1.73 26.17 44.33
N GLN A 120 -0.96 25.37 43.55
CA GLN A 120 -1.18 23.92 43.39
C GLN A 120 -0.44 23.06 44.43
N GLN A 121 0.09 23.65 45.50
CA GLN A 121 0.79 22.90 46.55
C GLN A 121 -0.07 21.76 47.14
N LYS A 122 0.59 20.68 47.58
CA LYS A 122 -0.01 19.48 48.18
C LYS A 122 -0.90 18.65 47.24
N LYS A 123 -0.83 18.91 45.93
CA LYS A 123 -1.40 18.05 44.89
C LYS A 123 -0.37 17.02 44.40
N ARG A 124 -0.85 16.03 43.67
CA ARG A 124 -0.04 15.14 42.83
C ARG A 124 0.19 15.81 41.48
N PHE A 125 1.37 15.63 40.90
CA PHE A 125 1.76 16.20 39.62
C PHE A 125 2.14 15.08 38.65
N ILE A 126 1.30 14.84 37.65
CA ILE A 126 1.45 13.73 36.71
C ILE A 126 1.62 14.29 35.30
N ILE A 127 2.72 13.94 34.63
CA ILE A 127 2.92 14.23 33.21
C ILE A 127 2.44 13.04 32.40
N TYR A 128 1.57 13.29 31.43
CA TYR A 128 1.06 12.29 30.50
C TYR A 128 1.72 12.48 29.13
N PHE A 129 2.35 11.43 28.64
CA PHE A 129 2.80 11.33 27.26
C PHE A 129 1.83 10.40 26.52
N GLU A 130 1.29 10.84 25.38
CA GLU A 130 0.51 9.94 24.54
C GLU A 130 1.39 8.92 23.82
N SER A 131 2.62 9.30 23.47
CA SER A 131 3.52 8.44 22.71
C SER A 131 4.93 9.03 22.62
N VAL A 132 5.94 8.20 22.85
CA VAL A 132 7.37 8.49 22.60
C VAL A 132 7.97 7.30 21.84
N ARG A 133 8.94 7.54 20.95
CA ARG A 133 9.66 6.45 20.28
C ARG A 133 11.20 6.60 20.36
N MET A 134 11.97 5.61 20.86
CA MET A 134 11.52 4.31 21.40
C MET A 134 11.63 4.22 22.92
N ARG A 135 12.83 4.35 23.49
CA ARG A 135 13.02 4.37 24.96
C ARG A 135 13.04 5.80 25.46
N ALA A 136 12.21 6.11 26.45
CA ALA A 136 12.12 7.42 27.09
C ALA A 136 12.71 7.38 28.50
N GLU A 137 13.59 8.31 28.82
CA GLU A 137 14.02 8.59 30.20
C GLU A 137 13.70 10.06 30.50
N VAL A 138 12.92 10.30 31.55
CA VAL A 138 12.38 11.62 31.88
C VAL A 138 13.09 12.17 33.10
N TYR A 139 13.56 13.41 33.02
CA TYR A 139 14.32 14.08 34.06
C TYR A 139 13.68 15.42 34.44
N LEU A 140 13.68 15.73 35.74
CA LEU A 140 13.31 17.04 36.27
C LEU A 140 14.49 17.61 37.05
N ASP A 141 15.00 18.78 36.63
CA ASP A 141 16.23 19.40 37.17
C ASP A 141 17.42 18.41 37.23
N GLY A 142 17.53 17.51 36.25
CA GLY A 142 18.59 16.50 36.14
C GLY A 142 18.40 15.23 36.97
N LYS A 143 17.30 15.10 37.73
CA LYS A 143 16.94 13.87 38.44
C LYS A 143 16.03 12.99 37.58
N LEU A 144 16.32 11.69 37.47
CA LEU A 144 15.47 10.72 36.76
C LEU A 144 14.14 10.55 37.52
N VAL A 145 13.02 10.78 36.83
CA VAL A 145 11.66 10.69 37.37
C VAL A 145 10.78 9.68 36.64
N ALA A 146 11.19 9.19 35.47
CA ALA A 146 10.58 8.02 34.83
C ALA A 146 11.48 7.38 33.77
N TYR A 147 11.17 6.13 33.47
CA TYR A 147 11.72 5.36 32.36
C TYR A 147 10.56 4.59 31.70
N ASP A 148 10.48 4.57 30.38
CA ASP A 148 9.56 3.70 29.64
C ASP A 148 10.22 3.15 28.36
N LEU A 149 9.97 1.86 28.09
CA LEU A 149 10.51 1.13 26.94
C LEU A 149 9.42 0.79 25.90
N ILE A 150 8.13 0.92 26.26
CA ILE A 150 7.01 0.50 25.43
C ILE A 150 6.67 1.65 24.47
N GLY A 151 7.55 1.82 23.49
CA GLY A 151 7.43 2.89 22.50
C GLY A 151 6.09 2.86 21.77
N GLU A 152 5.72 4.02 21.23
CA GLU A 152 4.47 4.25 20.49
C GLU A 152 3.19 4.22 21.33
N THR A 153 3.26 3.97 22.64
CA THR A 153 2.10 3.91 23.55
C THR A 153 2.10 5.00 24.63
N PRO A 154 0.93 5.26 25.26
CA PRO A 154 0.88 6.18 26.39
C PRO A 154 1.63 5.67 27.61
N PHE A 155 2.25 6.60 28.34
CA PHE A 155 2.77 6.37 29.69
C PHE A 155 2.66 7.67 30.50
N HIS A 156 2.71 7.55 31.83
CA HIS A 156 2.60 8.69 32.73
C HIS A 156 3.76 8.73 33.72
N VAL A 157 4.08 9.94 34.19
CA VAL A 157 5.24 10.23 35.04
C VAL A 157 4.77 11.03 36.23
N ASP A 158 4.85 10.44 37.41
CA ASP A 158 4.56 11.15 38.65
C ASP A 158 5.81 11.89 39.12
N ILE A 159 5.77 13.22 39.07
CA ILE A 159 6.88 14.09 39.48
C ILE A 159 6.66 14.69 40.87
N THR A 160 5.68 14.20 41.64
CA THR A 160 5.17 14.90 42.83
C THR A 160 6.26 15.23 43.84
N ASP A 161 7.15 14.27 44.10
CA ASP A 161 8.19 14.41 45.13
C ASP A 161 9.29 15.41 44.73
N GLU A 162 9.42 15.70 43.43
CA GLU A 162 10.46 16.58 42.87
C GLU A 162 9.92 17.93 42.37
N ALA A 163 8.61 18.04 42.21
CA ALA A 163 7.93 19.24 41.77
C ALA A 163 8.06 20.37 42.81
N LYS A 164 8.39 21.57 42.33
CA LYS A 164 8.56 22.78 43.15
C LYS A 164 7.58 23.86 42.68
N PRO A 165 6.30 23.81 43.11
CA PRO A 165 5.31 24.84 42.77
C PRO A 165 5.82 26.26 43.04
N GLY A 166 5.59 27.17 42.10
CA GLY A 166 6.07 28.54 42.11
C GLY A 166 7.50 28.74 41.61
N LYS A 167 8.23 27.65 41.27
CA LYS A 167 9.57 27.73 40.69
C LYS A 167 9.58 27.21 39.25
N GLU A 168 10.50 27.75 38.47
CA GLU A 168 10.82 27.22 37.15
C GLU A 168 11.72 25.98 37.32
N GLN A 169 11.40 24.91 36.60
CA GLN A 169 12.18 23.66 36.56
C GLN A 169 12.43 23.21 35.13
N LEU A 170 13.56 22.56 34.90
CA LEU A 170 13.92 22.02 33.58
C LEU A 170 13.38 20.59 33.45
N LEU A 171 12.46 20.38 32.53
CA LEU A 171 11.99 19.07 32.09
C LEU A 171 12.84 18.63 30.88
N ALA A 172 13.49 17.48 30.96
CA ALA A 172 14.29 16.92 29.88
C ALA A 172 13.93 15.45 29.66
N ILE A 173 13.81 15.04 28.40
CA ILE A 173 13.52 13.67 27.99
C ILE A 173 14.67 13.21 27.09
N ARG A 174 15.36 12.16 27.52
CA ARG A 174 16.32 11.42 26.69
C ARG A 174 15.55 10.35 25.93
N VAL A 175 15.54 10.46 24.61
CA VAL A 175 14.90 9.51 23.72
C VAL A 175 15.98 8.74 22.97
N THR A 176 16.00 7.41 23.12
CA THR A 176 16.95 6.56 22.40
C THR A 176 16.26 5.81 21.26
N ASN A 177 16.85 5.92 20.08
CA ASN A 177 16.45 5.28 18.84
C ASN A 177 17.43 4.17 18.44
N PRO A 178 17.06 2.89 18.57
CA PRO A 178 17.94 1.78 18.18
C PRO A 178 18.00 1.54 16.66
N GLY A 179 17.19 2.25 15.86
CA GLY A 179 17.07 2.09 14.41
C GLY A 179 15.65 1.70 14.02
N GLY A 180 15.49 1.19 12.80
CA GLY A 180 14.21 0.80 12.22
C GLY A 180 14.29 0.84 10.71
N ASN A 181 13.13 0.95 10.06
CA ASN A 181 13.03 1.17 8.62
C ASN A 181 12.06 2.32 8.28
N PHE A 182 12.07 2.79 7.04
CA PHE A 182 11.09 3.77 6.53
C PHE A 182 10.03 3.12 5.63
N HIS A 183 9.89 1.79 5.68
CA HIS A 183 8.90 1.04 4.91
C HIS A 183 7.85 0.39 5.83
N TRP A 184 7.08 -0.54 5.30
CA TRP A 184 5.93 -1.16 5.98
C TRP A 184 6.28 -2.42 6.79
N GLN A 185 7.40 -3.08 6.51
CA GLN A 185 7.76 -4.35 7.18
C GLN A 185 8.07 -4.18 8.68
N ASP A 186 7.59 -5.12 9.48
CA ASP A 186 7.70 -5.15 10.95
C ASP A 186 8.01 -6.56 11.51
N PHE A 187 8.73 -7.40 10.75
CA PHE A 187 9.08 -8.76 11.17
C PHE A 187 10.58 -8.99 11.44
N ASP A 188 11.45 -8.11 10.93
CA ASP A 188 12.91 -8.23 11.10
C ASP A 188 13.37 -7.75 12.48
N ILE A 189 13.68 -8.70 13.37
CA ILE A 189 14.13 -8.41 14.74
C ILE A 189 15.34 -7.47 14.73
N MET A 190 15.26 -6.38 15.50
CA MET A 190 16.36 -5.44 15.67
C MET A 190 17.23 -5.80 16.88
N LYS A 191 18.46 -5.28 16.89
CA LYS A 191 19.45 -5.47 17.96
C LYS A 191 19.71 -4.20 18.75
N TRP A 192 19.73 -4.35 20.07
CA TRP A 192 20.24 -3.38 21.02
C TRP A 192 21.20 -4.11 21.98
N GLY A 193 22.50 -4.06 21.68
CA GLY A 193 23.49 -4.84 22.42
C GLY A 193 23.12 -6.33 22.42
N GLU A 194 23.02 -6.91 23.61
CA GLU A 194 22.60 -8.30 23.82
C GLU A 194 21.09 -8.54 23.64
N TYR A 195 20.27 -7.48 23.61
CA TYR A 195 18.82 -7.58 23.49
C TYR A 195 18.36 -7.71 22.04
N ASN A 196 17.41 -8.61 21.82
CA ASN A 196 16.51 -8.53 20.69
C ASN A 196 15.37 -7.57 21.05
N ILE A 197 15.01 -6.67 20.13
CA ILE A 197 13.89 -5.74 20.31
C ILE A 197 12.93 -5.86 19.12
N PRO A 198 11.62 -5.57 19.30
CA PRO A 198 10.68 -5.58 18.19
C PRO A 198 11.12 -4.57 17.11
N PRO A 199 11.01 -4.91 15.81
CA PRO A 199 11.15 -3.95 14.72
C PRO A 199 10.16 -2.80 14.86
N SER A 200 10.46 -1.66 14.26
CA SER A 200 9.52 -0.54 14.16
C SER A 200 9.97 0.44 13.08
N ARG A 201 9.07 1.37 12.74
CA ARG A 201 9.34 2.47 11.80
C ARG A 201 10.33 3.44 12.44
N SER A 202 11.45 3.76 11.78
CA SER A 202 12.67 4.34 12.39
C SER A 202 12.54 5.73 13.02
N PHE A 203 11.39 6.40 12.90
CA PHE A 203 11.20 7.77 13.38
C PHE A 203 11.32 7.86 14.89
N THR A 204 12.01 8.88 15.40
CA THR A 204 12.25 9.02 16.84
C THR A 204 11.85 10.40 17.35
N GLY A 205 11.38 10.46 18.59
CA GLY A 205 10.97 11.70 19.23
C GLY A 205 9.79 11.52 20.15
N ILE A 206 9.22 12.65 20.58
CA ILE A 206 7.96 12.68 21.32
C ILE A 206 6.84 12.78 20.28
N ILE A 207 6.25 11.65 19.93
CA ILE A 207 5.34 11.49 18.78
C ILE A 207 3.85 11.56 19.15
N GLY A 208 3.53 11.92 20.39
CA GLY A 208 2.16 12.14 20.87
C GLY A 208 2.04 13.38 21.76
N ARG A 209 0.81 13.81 22.07
CA ARG A 209 0.56 15.01 22.90
C ARG A 209 1.13 14.83 24.31
N VAL A 210 1.46 15.94 24.96
CA VAL A 210 2.00 15.97 26.33
C VAL A 210 1.22 16.96 27.17
N LYS A 211 0.85 16.56 28.38
CA LYS A 211 0.20 17.43 29.38
C LYS A 211 0.72 17.13 30.78
N LEU A 212 0.69 18.13 31.66
CA LEU A 212 0.90 17.96 33.10
C LEU A 212 -0.42 18.22 33.81
N GLU A 213 -0.83 17.33 34.72
CA GLU A 213 -2.02 17.49 35.53
C GLU A 213 -1.66 17.56 37.02
N SER A 214 -2.27 18.53 37.70
CA SER A 214 -2.25 18.67 39.16
C SER A 214 -3.57 18.14 39.70
N VAL A 215 -3.53 16.99 40.37
CA VAL A 215 -4.72 16.28 40.89
C VAL A 215 -4.65 16.16 42.41
N ASN A 216 -5.81 16.02 43.06
CA ASN A 216 -5.83 15.68 44.49
C ASN A 216 -5.38 14.23 44.70
N PRO A 217 -5.01 13.81 45.93
CA PRO A 217 -4.60 12.42 46.22
C PRO A 217 -5.65 11.35 45.90
N VAL A 218 -6.91 11.76 45.76
CA VAL A 218 -8.00 10.90 45.29
C VAL A 218 -8.50 11.50 43.98
N PHE A 219 -8.33 10.77 42.89
CA PHE A 219 -8.55 11.28 41.54
C PHE A 219 -9.09 10.20 40.60
N ILE A 220 -9.70 10.63 39.50
CA ILE A 220 -10.18 9.82 38.38
C ILE A 220 -8.96 9.41 37.55
N SER A 221 -8.67 8.12 37.45
CA SER A 221 -7.52 7.60 36.72
C SER A 221 -7.87 7.11 35.32
N ASP A 222 -9.11 6.68 35.06
CA ASP A 222 -9.60 6.35 33.72
C ASP A 222 -11.14 6.44 33.62
N ILE A 223 -11.63 6.69 32.41
CA ILE A 223 -13.06 6.65 32.05
C ILE A 223 -13.20 5.82 30.78
N TYR A 224 -13.90 4.68 30.88
CA TYR A 224 -14.23 3.83 29.75
C TYR A 224 -15.74 3.83 29.49
N MET A 225 -16.13 4.25 28.29
CA MET A 225 -17.51 4.21 27.81
C MET A 225 -17.71 2.99 26.92
N GLN A 226 -18.18 1.89 27.50
CA GLN A 226 -18.35 0.60 26.83
C GLN A 226 -19.70 0.52 26.10
N ASN A 227 -19.69 0.35 24.78
CA ASN A 227 -20.91 0.07 24.01
C ASN A 227 -21.52 -1.28 24.37
N THR A 228 -22.84 -1.39 24.29
CA THR A 228 -23.58 -2.64 24.53
C THR A 228 -24.45 -3.00 23.31
N PRO A 229 -24.95 -4.26 23.21
CA PRO A 229 -25.88 -4.64 22.15
C PRO A 229 -27.19 -3.82 22.14
N GLU A 230 -27.55 -3.22 23.28
CA GLU A 230 -28.66 -2.30 23.36
C GLU A 230 -28.19 -0.90 22.91
N LEU A 231 -28.61 -0.48 21.71
CA LEU A 231 -28.06 0.67 20.99
C LEU A 231 -27.97 1.97 21.80
N THR A 232 -28.91 2.20 22.71
CA THR A 232 -29.02 3.42 23.52
C THR A 232 -28.49 3.26 24.95
N LYS A 233 -27.74 2.19 25.20
CA LYS A 233 -27.13 1.89 26.50
C LYS A 233 -25.63 1.70 26.37
N VAL A 234 -24.91 2.25 27.33
CA VAL A 234 -23.47 2.06 27.52
C VAL A 234 -23.18 1.79 28.99
N ASN A 235 -22.07 1.12 29.29
CA ASN A 235 -21.54 1.05 30.65
C ASN A 235 -20.46 2.12 30.81
N ALA A 236 -20.62 3.03 31.77
CA ALA A 236 -19.55 3.91 32.20
C ALA A 236 -18.73 3.21 33.29
N ILE A 237 -17.56 2.72 32.92
CA ILE A 237 -16.61 2.06 33.82
C ILE A 237 -15.58 3.11 34.25
N LEU A 238 -15.65 3.49 35.52
CA LEU A 238 -14.89 4.60 36.09
C LEU A 238 -13.81 4.07 37.01
N SER A 239 -12.55 4.37 36.71
CA SER A 239 -11.42 4.01 37.56
C SER A 239 -10.95 5.22 38.39
N PHE A 240 -10.66 4.97 39.65
CA PHE A 240 -10.20 5.95 40.62
C PHE A 240 -8.96 5.45 41.34
N THR A 241 -8.07 6.37 41.72
CA THR A 241 -6.89 6.08 42.52
C THR A 241 -6.94 6.89 43.81
N ASN A 242 -6.69 6.25 44.94
CA ASN A 242 -6.55 6.87 46.25
C ASN A 242 -5.14 6.61 46.81
N GLU A 243 -4.29 7.63 46.76
CA GLU A 243 -2.91 7.62 47.28
C GLU A 243 -2.82 7.98 48.78
N THR A 244 -3.96 8.11 49.48
CA THR A 244 -3.96 8.30 50.93
C THR A 244 -3.84 6.96 51.65
N SER A 245 -3.36 6.98 52.90
CA SER A 245 -3.16 5.76 53.70
C SER A 245 -4.45 5.10 54.20
N SER A 246 -5.62 5.68 53.93
CA SER A 246 -6.89 5.20 54.46
C SER A 246 -8.03 5.36 53.45
N SER A 247 -9.11 4.62 53.66
CA SER A 247 -10.29 4.75 52.82
C SER A 247 -10.94 6.13 53.00
N VAL A 248 -11.28 6.80 51.90
CA VAL A 248 -12.03 8.06 51.90
C VAL A 248 -13.43 7.86 51.33
N LYS A 249 -14.40 8.65 51.80
CA LYS A 249 -15.75 8.70 51.22
C LYS A 249 -15.97 10.01 50.48
N GLN A 250 -16.36 9.93 49.20
CA GLN A 250 -16.71 11.10 48.38
C GLN A 250 -17.97 10.83 47.56
N ASP A 251 -18.61 11.89 47.10
CA ASP A 251 -19.68 11.78 46.12
C ASP A 251 -19.07 11.69 44.71
N VAL A 252 -19.66 10.88 43.83
CA VAL A 252 -19.32 10.83 42.40
C VAL A 252 -20.53 11.28 41.61
N GLU A 253 -20.34 12.23 40.72
CA GLU A 253 -21.37 12.68 39.78
C GLU A 253 -20.93 12.38 38.35
N LEU A 254 -21.78 11.66 37.61
CA LEU A 254 -21.62 11.40 36.19
C LEU A 254 -22.69 12.19 35.42
N ILE A 255 -22.26 12.93 34.41
CA ILE A 255 -23.12 13.76 33.55
C ILE A 255 -22.77 13.45 32.10
N VAL A 256 -23.76 13.10 31.28
CA VAL A 256 -23.57 12.90 29.84
C VAL A 256 -24.25 14.04 29.10
N ASN A 257 -23.51 14.68 28.20
CA ASN A 257 -23.96 15.78 27.36
C ASN A 257 -23.83 15.41 25.87
N GLU A 258 -24.67 15.97 25.01
CA GLU A 258 -24.40 15.94 23.57
C GLU A 258 -23.14 16.77 23.27
N LYS A 259 -22.19 16.22 22.49
CA LYS A 259 -20.95 16.95 22.15
C LYS A 259 -21.23 18.17 21.28
N GLY A 260 -22.19 18.07 20.36
CA GLY A 260 -22.63 19.18 19.50
C GLY A 260 -23.51 20.22 20.21
N ASN A 261 -24.05 19.89 21.39
CA ASN A 261 -24.83 20.81 22.23
C ASN A 261 -24.50 20.56 23.72
N PRO A 262 -23.36 21.07 24.20
CA PRO A 262 -22.86 20.76 25.55
C PRO A 262 -23.81 21.12 26.70
N ASP A 263 -24.74 22.04 26.51
CA ASP A 263 -25.73 22.42 27.53
C ASP A 263 -26.85 21.38 27.69
N LYS A 264 -27.03 20.49 26.70
CA LYS A 264 -28.05 19.44 26.75
C LYS A 264 -27.52 18.22 27.48
N VAL A 265 -27.88 18.12 28.77
CA VAL A 265 -27.68 16.91 29.58
C VAL A 265 -28.70 15.84 29.17
N VAL A 266 -28.21 14.66 28.79
CA VAL A 266 -29.04 13.51 28.40
C VAL A 266 -29.06 12.39 29.44
N PHE A 267 -28.10 12.39 30.37
CA PHE A 267 -28.05 11.49 31.51
C PHE A 267 -27.32 12.16 32.68
N GLN A 268 -27.78 11.94 33.90
CA GLN A 268 -27.10 12.38 35.11
C GLN A 268 -27.35 11.41 36.25
N GLN A 269 -26.30 11.04 36.97
CA GLN A 269 -26.38 10.21 38.16
C GLN A 269 -25.40 10.68 39.22
N THR A 270 -25.85 10.73 40.47
CA THR A 270 -24.98 11.01 41.63
C THR A 270 -24.95 9.80 42.54
N LEU A 271 -23.76 9.28 42.78
CA LEU A 271 -23.48 8.26 43.79
C LEU A 271 -22.98 8.96 45.05
N LYS A 272 -23.67 8.75 46.17
CA LYS A 272 -23.34 9.41 47.44
C LYS A 272 -22.40 8.56 48.29
N ALA A 273 -21.39 9.21 48.86
CA ALA A 273 -20.46 8.62 49.83
C ALA A 273 -19.83 7.28 49.39
N ILE A 274 -19.43 7.18 48.11
CA ILE A 274 -18.66 6.05 47.58
C ILE A 274 -17.37 5.93 48.39
N SER A 275 -17.05 4.70 48.80
CA SER A 275 -15.82 4.38 49.51
C SER A 275 -14.71 4.14 48.50
N PHE A 276 -13.60 4.87 48.66
CA PHE A 276 -12.37 4.68 47.90
C PHE A 276 -11.30 4.12 48.83
N PRO A 277 -11.10 2.79 48.88
CA PRO A 277 -9.96 2.19 49.58
C PRO A 277 -8.63 2.74 49.03
N ALA A 278 -7.54 2.59 49.78
CA ALA A 278 -6.21 2.93 49.28
C ALA A 278 -5.88 2.10 48.03
N GLY A 279 -5.25 2.71 47.03
CA GLY A 279 -4.97 2.11 45.73
C GLY A 279 -6.06 2.35 44.68
N ASN A 280 -6.11 1.46 43.68
CA ASN A 280 -7.03 1.57 42.54
C ASN A 280 -8.39 0.93 42.84
N HIS A 281 -9.46 1.59 42.40
CA HIS A 281 -10.83 1.13 42.56
C HIS A 281 -11.65 1.43 41.31
N GLU A 282 -12.59 0.56 40.95
CA GLU A 282 -13.44 0.68 39.77
C GLU A 282 -14.92 0.68 40.16
N VAL A 283 -15.71 1.52 39.49
CA VAL A 283 -17.17 1.59 39.62
C VAL A 283 -17.80 1.55 38.23
N THR A 284 -18.75 0.62 38.03
CA THR A 284 -19.50 0.51 36.78
C THR A 284 -20.90 1.08 36.95
N ILE A 285 -21.27 2.01 36.05
CA ILE A 285 -22.57 2.68 36.03
C ILE A 285 -23.25 2.43 34.68
N PRO A 286 -24.38 1.72 34.63
CA PRO A 286 -25.19 1.62 33.41
C PRO A 286 -25.79 2.98 33.05
N VAL A 287 -25.52 3.45 31.83
CA VAL A 287 -26.06 4.69 31.26
C VAL A 287 -27.10 4.30 30.22
N ASN A 288 -28.35 4.69 30.44
CA ASN A 288 -29.46 4.45 29.51
C ASN A 288 -30.05 5.79 29.07
N VAL A 289 -30.00 6.07 27.76
CA VAL A 289 -30.52 7.29 27.16
C VAL A 289 -31.49 6.89 26.05
N PRO A 290 -32.77 6.61 26.35
CA PRO A 290 -33.72 6.03 25.38
C PRO A 290 -33.84 6.79 24.05
N ASP A 291 -33.69 8.12 24.08
CA ASP A 291 -33.76 8.99 22.90
C ASP A 291 -32.37 9.35 22.33
N ALA A 292 -31.33 8.58 22.66
CA ALA A 292 -29.99 8.80 22.14
C ALA A 292 -29.98 8.67 20.62
N LYS A 293 -29.45 9.70 19.95
CA LYS A 293 -29.05 9.59 18.56
C LYS A 293 -27.79 8.73 18.48
N LEU A 294 -27.79 7.80 17.52
CA LEU A 294 -26.70 6.85 17.33
C LEU A 294 -25.56 7.47 16.55
N TRP A 295 -24.34 7.05 16.86
CA TRP A 295 -23.19 7.25 16.01
C TRP A 295 -23.31 6.35 14.78
N ASP A 296 -23.20 6.94 13.60
CA ASP A 296 -23.30 6.27 12.30
C ASP A 296 -22.38 6.94 11.26
N LEU A 297 -22.23 6.32 10.10
CA LEU A 297 -21.36 6.82 9.02
C LEU A 297 -21.83 8.17 8.45
N SER A 298 -23.14 8.39 8.34
CA SER A 298 -23.72 9.63 7.83
C SER A 298 -24.16 10.59 8.95
N THR A 299 -24.39 10.06 10.16
CA THR A 299 -24.81 10.82 11.35
C THR A 299 -23.91 10.44 12.54
N PRO A 300 -22.66 10.93 12.59
CA PRO A 300 -21.69 10.57 13.63
C PRO A 300 -21.96 11.32 14.95
N GLU A 301 -23.10 11.06 15.59
CA GLU A 301 -23.51 11.75 16.83
C GLU A 301 -22.63 11.32 18.01
N LEU A 302 -22.03 12.30 18.68
CA LEU A 302 -21.09 12.10 19.79
C LEU A 302 -21.61 12.73 21.09
N TYR A 303 -21.15 12.16 22.20
CA TYR A 303 -21.48 12.57 23.56
C TYR A 303 -20.20 12.71 24.37
N THR A 304 -20.25 13.54 25.41
CA THR A 304 -19.17 13.68 26.38
C THR A 304 -19.67 13.20 27.74
N CYS A 305 -19.01 12.19 28.31
CA CYS A 305 -19.20 11.75 29.69
C CYS A 305 -18.27 12.59 30.59
N ASN A 306 -18.85 13.38 31.48
CA ASN A 306 -18.15 14.18 32.49
C ASN A 306 -18.31 13.49 33.85
N VAL A 307 -17.19 13.27 34.55
CA VAL A 307 -17.16 12.64 35.87
C VAL A 307 -16.56 13.63 36.86
N LEU A 308 -17.24 13.84 37.98
CA LEU A 308 -16.81 14.74 39.05
C LEU A 308 -16.74 13.99 40.38
N ILE A 309 -15.63 14.12 41.10
CA ILE A 309 -15.53 13.76 42.51
C ILE A 309 -15.90 14.99 43.33
N LYS A 310 -16.86 14.87 44.25
CA LYS A 310 -17.37 15.99 45.04
C LYS A 310 -17.35 15.73 46.55
N LYS A 311 -17.17 16.82 47.30
CA LYS A 311 -17.41 16.90 48.75
C LYS A 311 -18.38 18.04 49.03
N GLY A 312 -19.68 17.73 49.15
CA GLY A 312 -20.71 18.75 49.20
C GLY A 312 -20.80 19.51 47.87
N LYS A 313 -20.64 20.84 47.89
CA LYS A 313 -20.65 21.68 46.68
C LYS A 313 -19.29 21.79 45.99
N LYS A 314 -18.22 21.35 46.65
CA LYS A 314 -16.84 21.47 46.16
C LYS A 314 -16.49 20.33 45.22
N THR A 315 -15.97 20.65 44.04
CA THR A 315 -15.37 19.67 43.12
C THR A 315 -13.92 19.41 43.53
N LEU A 316 -13.61 18.15 43.81
CA LEU A 316 -12.28 17.70 44.19
C LEU A 316 -11.46 17.23 43.00
N ASP A 317 -12.10 16.61 42.02
CA ASP A 317 -11.47 16.20 40.77
C ASP A 317 -12.53 16.12 39.67
N GLN A 318 -12.11 16.26 38.42
CA GLN A 318 -12.97 16.08 37.26
C GLN A 318 -12.17 15.59 36.06
N ASP A 319 -12.78 14.73 35.25
CA ASP A 319 -12.25 14.30 33.96
C ASP A 319 -13.41 13.97 33.01
N LYS A 320 -13.10 13.79 31.72
CA LYS A 320 -14.11 13.53 30.69
C LYS A 320 -13.63 12.56 29.60
N LYS A 321 -14.58 11.87 28.99
CA LYS A 321 -14.35 11.01 27.82
C LYS A 321 -15.46 11.20 26.79
N ASP A 322 -15.06 11.39 25.53
CA ASP A 322 -15.98 11.41 24.41
C ASP A 322 -16.30 9.97 23.95
N PHE A 323 -17.53 9.73 23.51
CA PHE A 323 -18.00 8.43 23.01
C PHE A 323 -19.21 8.60 22.08
N GLY A 324 -19.64 7.51 21.44
CA GLY A 324 -20.85 7.44 20.63
C GLY A 324 -21.67 6.18 20.92
N PHE A 325 -22.99 6.29 20.82
CA PHE A 325 -23.91 5.14 20.94
C PHE A 325 -23.95 4.38 19.62
N ARG A 326 -23.39 3.18 19.55
CA ARG A 326 -23.44 2.31 18.36
C ARG A 326 -23.28 0.85 18.74
N TRP A 327 -23.64 -0.04 17.83
CA TRP A 327 -23.32 -1.46 17.93
C TRP A 327 -22.78 -2.01 16.62
N PHE A 328 -21.65 -2.71 16.66
CA PHE A 328 -21.07 -3.41 15.51
C PHE A 328 -20.89 -4.88 15.85
N THR A 329 -21.42 -5.77 15.02
CA THR A 329 -21.42 -7.22 15.29
C THR A 329 -21.50 -8.02 14.01
N VAL A 330 -21.36 -9.34 14.15
CA VAL A 330 -21.64 -10.34 13.12
C VAL A 330 -22.96 -11.04 13.45
N ASP A 331 -23.77 -11.32 12.43
CA ASP A 331 -24.94 -12.18 12.53
C ASP A 331 -24.85 -13.33 11.51
N GLY A 332 -25.60 -14.42 11.72
CA GLY A 332 -25.83 -15.44 10.68
C GLY A 332 -24.69 -16.43 10.41
N VAL A 333 -23.62 -16.44 11.23
CA VAL A 333 -22.50 -17.38 11.11
C VAL A 333 -23.01 -18.84 11.04
N GLY A 334 -22.47 -19.60 10.08
CA GLY A 334 -22.90 -20.96 9.76
C GLY A 334 -24.09 -21.06 8.80
N LYS A 335 -24.70 -19.94 8.40
CA LYS A 335 -25.85 -19.89 7.48
C LYS A 335 -25.68 -18.82 6.39
N ASP A 336 -25.89 -17.57 6.76
CA ASP A 336 -25.80 -16.37 5.92
C ASP A 336 -25.13 -15.27 6.77
N ALA A 337 -23.84 -15.43 7.00
CA ALA A 337 -23.01 -14.54 7.79
C ALA A 337 -23.00 -13.15 7.17
N VAL A 338 -23.16 -12.12 8.00
CA VAL A 338 -23.11 -10.72 7.59
C VAL A 338 -22.56 -9.84 8.71
N LEU A 339 -21.88 -8.76 8.33
CA LEU A 339 -21.53 -7.67 9.24
C LEU A 339 -22.72 -6.73 9.45
N ARG A 340 -22.88 -6.23 10.68
CA ARG A 340 -23.93 -5.26 11.04
C ARG A 340 -23.37 -4.03 11.75
N LEU A 341 -23.87 -2.86 11.35
CA LEU A 341 -23.75 -1.59 12.08
C LEU A 341 -25.14 -1.12 12.48
N ASN A 342 -25.36 -0.90 13.78
CA ASN A 342 -26.64 -0.47 14.35
C ASN A 342 -27.82 -1.36 13.92
N GLY A 343 -27.58 -2.67 13.85
CA GLY A 343 -28.56 -3.69 13.43
C GLY A 343 -28.77 -3.81 11.92
N ARG A 344 -28.17 -2.95 11.09
CA ARG A 344 -28.30 -2.98 9.63
C ARG A 344 -27.10 -3.67 8.99
N ARG A 345 -27.31 -4.50 7.97
CA ARG A 345 -26.22 -5.08 7.19
C ARG A 345 -25.29 -3.99 6.64
N ILE A 346 -23.99 -4.25 6.63
CA ILE A 346 -22.98 -3.37 6.02
C ILE A 346 -21.95 -4.21 5.27
N MET A 347 -21.48 -3.70 4.13
CA MET A 347 -20.24 -4.15 3.50
C MET A 347 -19.15 -3.12 3.77
N LEU A 348 -17.98 -3.57 4.25
CA LEU A 348 -16.83 -2.73 4.51
C LEU A 348 -16.02 -2.53 3.22
N ARG A 349 -15.68 -1.27 2.93
CA ARG A 349 -14.85 -0.84 1.80
C ARG A 349 -13.71 -0.02 2.40
N SER A 350 -12.52 -0.58 2.36
CA SER A 350 -11.36 -0.09 3.11
C SER A 350 -10.10 -0.07 2.25
N ALA A 351 -9.05 0.52 2.81
CA ALA A 351 -7.68 0.49 2.31
C ALA A 351 -6.71 0.41 3.51
N ILE A 352 -5.59 -0.29 3.34
CA ILE A 352 -4.57 -0.43 4.41
C ILE A 352 -3.70 0.83 4.49
N SER A 353 -3.63 1.49 5.65
CA SER A 353 -2.76 2.64 5.85
C SER A 353 -1.46 2.24 6.52
N TRP A 354 -0.34 2.60 5.91
CA TRP A 354 1.00 2.41 6.48
C TRP A 354 1.25 3.28 7.72
N GLY A 355 0.38 4.26 7.97
CA GLY A 355 0.45 5.21 9.08
C GLY A 355 1.52 6.27 8.90
N TYR A 356 1.85 6.66 7.67
CA TYR A 356 2.86 7.68 7.35
C TYR A 356 2.22 9.02 6.98
N PHE A 357 2.85 10.10 7.44
CA PHE A 357 2.43 11.49 7.26
C PHE A 357 3.58 12.34 6.69
N PRO A 358 3.25 13.36 5.87
CA PRO A 358 4.27 14.22 5.30
C PRO A 358 4.88 15.10 6.38
N VAL A 359 6.11 15.56 6.16
CA VAL A 359 6.88 16.44 7.07
C VAL A 359 7.32 15.76 8.36
N THR A 360 6.40 15.14 9.11
CA THR A 360 6.61 14.61 10.46
C THR A 360 6.98 13.12 10.51
N GLY A 361 6.63 12.34 9.47
CA GLY A 361 6.84 10.90 9.42
C GLY A 361 5.66 10.10 9.98
N LEU A 362 5.49 10.09 11.29
CA LEU A 362 4.47 9.27 11.97
C LEU A 362 3.32 10.07 12.62
N ILE A 363 3.38 11.41 12.57
CA ILE A 363 2.46 12.28 13.31
C ILE A 363 1.47 12.92 12.34
N ALA A 364 0.19 12.61 12.49
CA ALA A 364 -0.87 13.33 11.80
C ALA A 364 -1.07 14.72 12.42
N THR A 365 -1.15 15.78 11.61
CA THR A 365 -1.77 17.03 12.06
C THR A 365 -3.29 16.90 12.04
N THR A 366 -4.00 17.77 12.76
CA THR A 366 -5.46 17.79 12.76
C THR A 366 -6.04 17.98 11.36
N GLU A 367 -5.42 18.84 10.54
CA GLU A 367 -5.85 19.08 9.16
C GLU A 367 -5.61 17.86 8.27
N MET A 368 -4.49 17.15 8.45
CA MET A 368 -4.18 15.96 7.67
C MET A 368 -5.06 14.78 8.07
N ALA A 369 -5.36 14.63 9.36
CA ALA A 369 -6.32 13.66 9.87
C ALA A 369 -7.74 13.91 9.31
N GLU A 370 -8.19 15.15 9.32
CA GLU A 370 -9.46 15.54 8.70
C GLU A 370 -9.46 15.27 7.20
N LYS A 371 -8.40 15.66 6.49
CA LYS A 371 -8.25 15.42 5.04
C LYS A 371 -8.28 13.92 4.73
N GLN A 372 -7.60 13.09 5.51
CA GLN A 372 -7.62 11.63 5.35
C GLN A 372 -9.05 11.10 5.39
N VAL A 373 -9.83 11.46 6.40
CA VAL A 373 -11.21 10.97 6.54
C VAL A 373 -12.10 11.48 5.42
N ARG A 374 -12.01 12.78 5.07
CA ARG A 374 -12.80 13.37 3.97
C ARG A 374 -12.46 12.76 2.62
N THR A 375 -11.17 12.54 2.33
CA THR A 375 -10.75 11.89 1.08
C THR A 375 -11.28 10.46 1.00
N ALA A 376 -11.19 9.68 2.09
CA ALA A 376 -11.72 8.31 2.12
C ALA A 376 -13.21 8.28 1.77
N LYS A 377 -14.01 9.15 2.41
CA LYS A 377 -15.44 9.27 2.11
C LYS A 377 -15.71 9.76 0.69
N SER A 378 -14.90 10.67 0.16
CA SER A 378 -15.05 11.14 -1.23
C SER A 378 -14.80 10.07 -2.28
N LEU A 379 -14.01 9.04 -1.94
CA LEU A 379 -13.78 7.85 -2.76
C LEU A 379 -14.85 6.77 -2.55
N GLY A 380 -15.78 6.99 -1.63
CA GLY A 380 -16.84 6.05 -1.26
C GLY A 380 -16.41 4.94 -0.30
N LEU A 381 -15.25 5.08 0.36
CA LEU A 381 -14.82 4.17 1.42
C LEU A 381 -15.58 4.49 2.72
N ASN A 382 -15.85 3.46 3.51
CA ASN A 382 -16.51 3.58 4.82
C ASN A 382 -15.64 3.09 5.99
N MET A 383 -14.44 2.59 5.70
CA MET A 383 -13.45 2.19 6.69
C MET A 383 -12.03 2.51 6.19
N LEU A 384 -11.08 2.65 7.12
CA LEU A 384 -9.65 2.50 6.86
C LEU A 384 -9.02 1.57 7.92
N ASN A 385 -7.82 1.07 7.64
CA ASN A 385 -7.07 0.20 8.54
C ASN A 385 -5.75 0.87 8.96
N PHE A 386 -5.37 0.76 10.24
CA PHE A 386 -4.01 1.03 10.69
C PHE A 386 -3.20 -0.27 10.57
N HIS A 387 -2.44 -0.38 9.49
CA HIS A 387 -1.74 -1.60 9.12
C HIS A 387 -0.40 -1.65 9.86
N ARG A 388 -0.14 -2.72 10.61
CA ARG A 388 1.12 -2.95 11.33
C ARG A 388 1.56 -1.77 12.22
N CYS A 389 0.62 -0.95 12.69
CA CYS A 389 0.92 0.18 13.54
C CYS A 389 -0.26 0.64 14.38
N ILE A 390 0.06 1.18 15.56
CA ILE A 390 -0.93 1.83 16.42
C ILE A 390 -1.44 3.10 15.73
N GLY A 391 -2.75 3.28 15.75
CA GLY A 391 -3.46 4.41 15.20
C GLY A 391 -3.06 5.72 15.86
N SER A 392 -3.06 6.78 15.06
CA SER A 392 -2.86 8.14 15.57
C SER A 392 -4.13 8.62 16.28
N PRO A 393 -4.06 9.08 17.55
CA PRO A 393 -5.24 9.52 18.30
C PRO A 393 -6.07 10.58 17.57
N VAL A 394 -5.42 11.56 16.95
CA VAL A 394 -6.12 12.63 16.20
C VAL A 394 -6.84 12.11 14.96
N VAL A 395 -6.37 11.01 14.36
CA VAL A 395 -7.06 10.35 13.24
C VAL A 395 -8.32 9.64 13.74
N LEU A 396 -8.25 8.92 14.86
CA LEU A 396 -9.43 8.29 15.48
C LEU A 396 -10.45 9.33 15.93
N GLU A 397 -10.01 10.43 16.55
CA GLU A 397 -10.88 11.57 16.89
C GLU A 397 -11.60 12.14 15.66
N LYS A 398 -10.90 12.31 14.53
CA LYS A 398 -11.52 12.78 13.29
C LYS A 398 -12.41 11.74 12.62
N ALA A 399 -12.10 10.45 12.77
CA ALA A 399 -12.94 9.37 12.29
C ALA A 399 -14.27 9.30 13.06
N ASP A 400 -14.21 9.51 14.38
CA ASP A 400 -15.38 9.65 15.24
C ASP A 400 -16.22 10.87 14.83
N GLU A 401 -15.61 12.03 14.62
CA GLU A 401 -16.32 13.27 14.30
C GLU A 401 -16.95 13.27 12.91
N LEU A 402 -16.36 12.57 11.95
CA LEU A 402 -16.76 12.61 10.54
C LEU A 402 -17.43 11.34 10.05
N GLY A 403 -17.51 10.28 10.86
CA GLY A 403 -18.17 9.02 10.55
C GLY A 403 -17.39 8.19 9.52
N LEU A 404 -16.29 7.58 9.96
CA LEU A 404 -15.50 6.59 9.22
C LEU A 404 -15.07 5.49 10.19
N LEU A 405 -15.24 4.21 9.83
CA LEU A 405 -14.85 3.10 10.70
C LEU A 405 -13.34 2.85 10.63
N TYR A 406 -12.81 2.21 11.67
CA TYR A 406 -11.41 1.78 11.73
C TYR A 406 -11.25 0.35 12.21
N TYR A 407 -10.19 -0.25 11.69
CA TYR A 407 -9.58 -1.50 12.13
C TYR A 407 -8.14 -1.16 12.55
N GLU A 408 -7.64 -1.71 13.66
CA GLU A 408 -6.32 -1.36 14.22
C GLU A 408 -5.46 -2.56 14.60
N GLU A 409 -4.14 -2.43 14.41
CA GLU A 409 -3.11 -3.41 14.77
C GLU A 409 -2.03 -2.81 15.70
N PRO A 410 -1.42 -3.57 16.63
CA PRO A 410 -0.35 -3.04 17.47
C PRO A 410 0.98 -2.85 16.73
N GLY A 411 1.18 -3.54 15.59
CA GLY A 411 2.47 -3.66 14.91
C GLY A 411 3.50 -4.51 15.66
N SER A 412 4.44 -5.08 14.91
CA SER A 412 5.60 -5.85 15.39
C SER A 412 5.28 -7.15 16.12
N PHE A 413 4.01 -7.49 16.32
CA PHE A 413 3.59 -8.69 17.06
C PHE A 413 4.08 -9.99 16.39
N HIS A 414 4.26 -9.96 15.06
CA HIS A 414 4.83 -11.07 14.29
C HIS A 414 6.24 -11.45 14.78
N SER A 415 7.07 -10.47 15.17
CA SER A 415 8.46 -10.66 15.60
C SER A 415 8.64 -11.36 16.95
N ALA A 416 7.58 -11.40 17.77
CA ALA A 416 7.59 -11.96 19.10
C ALA A 416 7.45 -13.49 19.05
N ASN A 417 8.54 -14.16 18.63
CA ASN A 417 8.69 -15.62 18.61
C ASN A 417 8.66 -16.19 20.05
N HIS A 418 9.63 -17.01 20.45
CA HIS A 418 9.73 -17.50 21.84
C HIS A 418 10.54 -16.61 22.77
N ASP A 419 11.04 -15.46 22.29
CA ASP A 419 11.82 -14.51 23.08
C ASP A 419 10.93 -13.85 24.16
N PRO A 420 11.14 -14.12 25.46
CA PRO A 420 10.29 -13.60 26.53
C PRO A 420 10.37 -12.07 26.66
N PHE A 421 11.49 -11.46 26.29
CA PHE A 421 11.69 -10.02 26.38
C PHE A 421 10.84 -9.29 25.33
N ILE A 422 10.96 -9.67 24.05
CA ILE A 422 10.13 -9.11 22.97
C ILE A 422 8.65 -9.37 23.24
N ARG A 423 8.28 -10.58 23.66
CA ARG A 423 6.89 -10.93 23.99
C ARG A 423 6.30 -10.02 25.05
N THR A 424 7.06 -9.72 26.10
CA THR A 424 6.59 -8.80 27.14
C THR A 424 6.33 -7.40 26.57
N ILE A 425 7.22 -6.90 25.71
CA ILE A 425 7.08 -5.58 25.08
C ILE A 425 5.82 -5.52 24.20
N VAL A 426 5.64 -6.47 23.27
CA VAL A 426 4.51 -6.41 22.32
C VAL A 426 3.16 -6.66 23.00
N ASN A 427 3.12 -7.49 24.04
CA ASN A 427 1.89 -7.73 24.81
C ASN A 427 1.50 -6.51 25.63
N GLU A 428 2.46 -5.85 26.28
CA GLU A 428 2.20 -4.60 26.98
C GLU A 428 1.78 -3.50 26.00
N LYS A 429 2.41 -3.44 24.81
CA LYS A 429 2.03 -2.53 23.72
C LYS A 429 0.57 -2.74 23.30
N LEU A 430 0.17 -3.99 23.04
CA LEU A 430 -1.21 -4.36 22.69
C LEU A 430 -2.20 -3.94 23.79
N LYS A 431 -1.91 -4.22 25.05
CA LYS A 431 -2.79 -3.85 26.17
C LYS A 431 -2.96 -2.33 26.27
N ARG A 432 -1.88 -1.56 26.20
CA ARG A 432 -1.91 -0.09 26.26
C ARG A 432 -2.68 0.52 25.09
N MET A 433 -2.59 -0.06 23.88
CA MET A 433 -3.41 0.33 22.73
C MET A 433 -4.90 0.14 23.03
N VAL A 434 -5.32 -1.07 23.46
CA VAL A 434 -6.73 -1.34 23.77
C VAL A 434 -7.27 -0.41 24.87
N TYR A 435 -6.50 -0.17 25.93
CA TYR A 435 -6.90 0.78 26.99
C TYR A 435 -7.12 2.20 26.46
N ARG A 436 -6.24 2.68 25.58
CA ARG A 436 -6.32 4.03 25.01
C ARG A 436 -7.58 4.17 24.15
N ASP A 437 -7.85 3.19 23.29
CA ASP A 437 -8.74 3.37 22.14
C ASP A 437 -10.15 2.81 22.32
N ARG A 438 -10.40 2.06 23.40
CA ARG A 438 -11.69 1.39 23.69
C ARG A 438 -12.93 2.29 23.78
N SER A 439 -12.79 3.62 23.80
CA SER A 439 -13.96 4.54 23.79
C SER A 439 -14.26 5.17 22.42
N HIS A 440 -13.45 4.92 21.39
CA HIS A 440 -13.69 5.43 20.03
C HIS A 440 -14.82 4.65 19.32
N PRO A 441 -15.99 5.26 19.01
CA PRO A 441 -17.05 4.58 18.28
C PRO A 441 -16.65 4.17 16.86
N SER A 442 -15.70 4.87 16.23
CA SER A 442 -15.17 4.52 14.90
C SER A 442 -14.40 3.20 14.87
N LEU A 443 -13.69 2.85 15.94
CA LEU A 443 -12.84 1.67 15.99
C LEU A 443 -13.66 0.41 16.29
N VAL A 444 -13.71 -0.55 15.36
CA VAL A 444 -14.67 -1.68 15.45
C VAL A 444 -14.01 -3.06 15.48
N ILE A 445 -12.78 -3.18 14.98
CA ILE A 445 -12.01 -4.42 14.97
C ILE A 445 -10.59 -4.14 15.47
N PHE A 446 -10.14 -4.96 16.42
CA PHE A 446 -8.72 -5.11 16.74
C PHE A 446 -8.16 -6.34 16.05
N ASN A 447 -6.94 -6.25 15.54
CA ASN A 447 -6.22 -7.39 15.00
C ASN A 447 -4.83 -7.48 15.62
N LEU A 448 -4.39 -8.70 15.92
CA LEU A 448 -3.09 -8.90 16.54
C LEU A 448 -1.96 -8.88 15.51
N ILE A 449 -2.16 -9.48 14.33
CA ILE A 449 -1.08 -9.81 13.38
C ILE A 449 -1.54 -9.68 11.94
N ASN A 450 -0.72 -9.10 11.07
CA ASN A 450 -0.91 -9.27 9.62
C ASN A 450 -0.23 -10.54 9.13
N GLU A 451 -0.94 -11.35 8.35
CA GLU A 451 -0.41 -12.49 7.58
C GLU A 451 0.42 -13.50 8.39
N PHE A 452 -0.14 -14.03 9.49
CA PHE A 452 0.51 -15.09 10.26
C PHE A 452 0.44 -16.48 9.56
N GLY A 453 1.40 -16.74 8.68
CA GLY A 453 1.56 -18.00 7.96
C GLY A 453 2.93 -18.68 8.17
N GLY A 454 3.26 -19.61 7.26
CA GLY A 454 4.59 -20.24 7.19
C GLY A 454 4.95 -21.17 8.38
N PRO A 455 6.25 -21.35 8.69
CA PRO A 455 6.68 -22.24 9.77
C PRO A 455 6.17 -21.84 11.16
N LEU A 456 6.00 -20.53 11.41
CA LEU A 456 5.54 -20.05 12.72
C LEU A 456 4.09 -20.43 13.01
N SER A 457 3.22 -20.48 12.00
CA SER A 457 1.83 -20.93 12.18
C SER A 457 1.71 -22.43 12.46
N GLN A 458 2.78 -23.20 12.22
CA GLN A 458 2.85 -24.63 12.55
C GLN A 458 3.34 -24.87 13.98
N ASP A 459 3.94 -23.88 14.64
CA ASP A 459 4.38 -23.96 16.03
C ASP A 459 3.19 -23.84 16.98
N LYS A 460 2.66 -25.00 17.41
CA LYS A 460 1.47 -25.06 18.28
C LYS A 460 1.68 -24.43 19.66
N ALA A 461 2.92 -24.41 20.19
CA ALA A 461 3.18 -23.76 21.46
C ALA A 461 3.15 -22.23 21.33
N LEU A 462 3.73 -21.69 20.25
CA LEU A 462 3.67 -20.26 19.95
C LEU A 462 2.23 -19.81 19.66
N VAL A 463 1.50 -20.57 18.83
CA VAL A 463 0.08 -20.32 18.54
C VAL A 463 -0.74 -20.27 19.83
N ALA A 464 -0.62 -21.28 20.70
CA ALA A 464 -1.37 -21.33 21.95
C ALA A 464 -1.09 -20.11 22.85
N LYS A 465 0.17 -19.68 22.94
CA LYS A 465 0.54 -18.46 23.67
C LYS A 465 -0.11 -17.21 23.07
N ARG A 466 -0.06 -17.03 21.75
CA ARG A 466 -0.64 -15.86 21.07
C ARG A 466 -2.18 -15.84 21.15
N MET A 467 -2.82 -17.00 21.12
CA MET A 467 -4.26 -17.11 21.38
C MET A 467 -4.62 -16.72 22.82
N ASN A 468 -3.72 -16.94 23.79
CA ASN A 468 -3.91 -16.44 25.15
C ASN A 468 -3.72 -14.92 25.23
N ASP A 469 -2.69 -14.39 24.56
CA ASP A 469 -2.47 -12.94 24.44
C ASP A 469 -3.73 -12.23 23.87
N MET A 470 -4.37 -12.83 22.86
CA MET A 470 -5.65 -12.38 22.29
C MET A 470 -6.79 -12.36 23.31
N ARG A 471 -6.97 -13.43 24.10
CA ARG A 471 -8.00 -13.49 25.15
C ARG A 471 -7.79 -12.42 26.21
N GLU A 472 -6.54 -12.21 26.63
CA GLU A 472 -6.20 -11.18 27.61
C GLU A 472 -6.49 -9.77 27.07
N ALA A 473 -6.18 -9.51 25.80
CA ALA A 473 -6.48 -8.22 25.17
C ALA A 473 -8.00 -8.01 25.01
N HIS A 474 -8.75 -9.03 24.56
CA HIS A 474 -10.21 -8.95 24.44
C HIS A 474 -10.90 -8.74 25.80
N ALA A 475 -10.35 -9.27 26.89
CA ALA A 475 -10.91 -9.04 28.23
C ALA A 475 -10.83 -7.57 28.70
N ILE A 476 -9.89 -6.77 28.16
CA ILE A 476 -9.78 -5.33 28.47
C ILE A 476 -10.93 -4.54 27.82
N ASP A 477 -11.39 -4.99 26.66
CA ASP A 477 -12.50 -4.42 25.91
C ASP A 477 -13.30 -5.51 25.21
N PRO A 478 -14.28 -6.10 25.92
CA PRO A 478 -15.12 -7.14 25.35
C PRO A 478 -16.12 -6.58 24.34
N SER A 479 -16.20 -5.27 24.08
CA SER A 479 -17.24 -4.70 23.22
C SER A 479 -16.89 -4.71 21.72
N ARG A 480 -15.72 -5.24 21.34
CA ARG A 480 -15.20 -5.21 19.96
C ARG A 480 -14.89 -6.61 19.44
N ILE A 481 -14.95 -6.76 18.12
CA ILE A 481 -14.42 -7.94 17.46
C ILE A 481 -12.89 -7.89 17.58
N MET A 482 -12.28 -9.03 17.87
CA MET A 482 -10.84 -9.20 17.82
C MET A 482 -10.50 -10.35 16.88
N SER A 483 -9.64 -10.11 15.89
CA SER A 483 -9.09 -11.15 15.01
C SER A 483 -7.64 -11.49 15.40
N PHE A 484 -7.28 -12.75 15.23
CA PHE A 484 -5.91 -13.20 15.48
C PHE A 484 -4.96 -12.77 14.37
N THR A 485 -5.37 -12.97 13.11
CA THR A 485 -4.59 -12.55 11.94
C THR A 485 -5.50 -12.06 10.82
N SER A 486 -4.98 -11.16 10.00
CA SER A 486 -5.51 -10.89 8.65
C SER A 486 -4.82 -11.81 7.64
N GLY A 487 -5.57 -12.37 6.69
CA GLY A 487 -5.05 -13.26 5.63
C GLY A 487 -4.87 -14.74 6.02
N TRP A 488 -4.48 -15.54 5.02
CA TRP A 488 -4.21 -16.99 5.10
C TRP A 488 -5.41 -17.93 5.40
N ALA A 489 -6.66 -17.48 5.33
CA ALA A 489 -7.79 -18.42 5.31
C ALA A 489 -7.75 -19.26 4.04
N GLY A 490 -7.72 -20.58 4.18
CA GLY A 490 -7.50 -21.52 3.07
C GLY A 490 -8.77 -22.22 2.62
N SER A 491 -9.57 -22.72 3.57
CA SER A 491 -10.68 -23.62 3.28
C SER A 491 -11.99 -23.08 3.81
N GLU A 492 -13.02 -22.98 2.98
CA GLU A 492 -14.38 -22.64 3.45
C GLU A 492 -14.84 -23.63 4.53
N ASP A 493 -15.50 -23.13 5.57
CA ASP A 493 -16.15 -23.94 6.61
C ASP A 493 -15.24 -24.85 7.47
N LYS A 494 -13.92 -24.73 7.38
CA LYS A 494 -12.97 -25.45 8.24
C LYS A 494 -12.52 -24.60 9.43
N GLU A 495 -12.21 -25.28 10.53
CA GLU A 495 -11.45 -24.68 11.62
C GLU A 495 -10.00 -24.48 11.20
N GLU A 496 -9.53 -23.25 11.27
CA GLU A 496 -8.15 -22.87 10.94
C GLU A 496 -7.68 -21.82 11.96
N ASP A 497 -6.42 -21.90 12.38
CA ASP A 497 -5.86 -20.89 13.31
C ASP A 497 -5.86 -19.49 12.65
N SER A 498 -5.71 -19.39 11.32
CA SER A 498 -5.80 -18.13 10.56
C SER A 498 -7.19 -17.47 10.59
N LYS A 499 -8.22 -18.22 10.98
CA LYS A 499 -9.60 -17.73 11.12
C LYS A 499 -9.97 -17.41 12.57
N ALA A 500 -8.99 -17.42 13.47
CA ALA A 500 -9.27 -17.25 14.88
C ALA A 500 -9.78 -15.84 15.19
N HIS A 501 -10.92 -15.75 15.87
CA HIS A 501 -11.55 -14.48 16.24
C HIS A 501 -12.40 -14.62 17.52
N MET A 502 -12.69 -13.49 18.14
CA MET A 502 -13.60 -13.35 19.28
C MET A 502 -14.66 -12.29 18.95
N LEU A 503 -15.90 -12.56 19.34
CA LEU A 503 -17.05 -11.68 19.09
C LEU A 503 -17.35 -10.80 20.31
N PRO A 504 -18.02 -9.65 20.12
CA PRO A 504 -18.35 -8.76 21.22
C PRO A 504 -19.15 -9.47 22.34
N PHE A 505 -18.70 -9.30 23.59
CA PHE A 505 -19.17 -9.90 24.83
C PHE A 505 -19.11 -11.43 24.87
N ASP A 506 -18.40 -12.05 23.94
CA ASP A 506 -18.19 -13.49 23.90
C ASP A 506 -16.74 -13.83 24.29
N THR A 507 -16.57 -14.75 25.23
CA THR A 507 -15.26 -15.24 25.65
C THR A 507 -14.79 -16.45 24.84
N THR A 508 -15.63 -16.94 23.93
CA THR A 508 -15.32 -18.05 23.02
C THR A 508 -14.32 -17.60 21.95
N LEU A 509 -13.24 -18.37 21.81
CA LEU A 509 -12.31 -18.24 20.70
C LEU A 509 -12.76 -19.17 19.57
N TYR A 510 -13.31 -18.58 18.52
CA TYR A 510 -13.72 -19.29 17.31
C TYR A 510 -12.52 -19.52 16.39
N ARG A 511 -12.57 -20.55 15.56
CA ARG A 511 -11.59 -20.83 14.47
C ARG A 511 -12.27 -21.01 13.11
N LYS A 512 -13.55 -20.70 13.03
CA LYS A 512 -14.42 -20.87 11.87
C LYS A 512 -15.47 -19.77 11.94
N GLY A 513 -15.96 -19.27 10.80
CA GLY A 513 -16.94 -18.19 10.75
C GLY A 513 -16.34 -16.86 10.29
N TRP A 514 -15.04 -16.83 10.02
CA TRP A 514 -14.30 -15.68 9.49
C TRP A 514 -13.38 -16.18 8.38
N TYR A 515 -13.47 -15.61 7.19
CA TYR A 515 -12.68 -16.02 6.04
C TYR A 515 -12.02 -14.78 5.43
N ASP A 516 -10.74 -14.60 5.71
CA ASP A 516 -9.93 -13.51 5.17
C ASP A 516 -8.73 -14.04 4.38
N ASN A 517 -8.64 -13.68 3.10
CA ASN A 517 -7.52 -14.04 2.25
C ASN A 517 -7.09 -12.88 1.35
N HIS A 518 -5.81 -12.92 0.97
CA HIS A 518 -5.16 -11.84 0.24
C HIS A 518 -4.82 -12.24 -1.20
N ARG A 519 -4.90 -11.27 -2.11
CA ARG A 519 -4.44 -11.37 -3.51
C ARG A 519 -3.76 -10.07 -3.96
N ALA A 520 -2.64 -9.78 -3.32
CA ALA A 520 -1.89 -8.56 -3.59
C ALA A 520 -1.12 -8.54 -4.93
N GLY A 521 -1.21 -9.61 -5.74
CA GLY A 521 -0.58 -9.66 -7.06
C GLY A 521 -0.98 -8.47 -7.96
N GLY A 522 -0.07 -8.06 -8.85
CA GLY A 522 -0.15 -6.83 -9.64
C GLY A 522 1.10 -5.97 -9.46
N PRO A 523 1.69 -5.42 -10.55
CA PRO A 523 1.12 -4.26 -11.22
C PRO A 523 0.63 -4.63 -12.62
N GLU A 524 -0.68 -4.73 -12.76
CA GLU A 524 -1.34 -4.81 -14.06
C GLU A 524 -2.64 -4.02 -14.06
N THR A 525 -3.19 -3.80 -15.25
CA THR A 525 -4.49 -3.16 -15.41
C THR A 525 -5.63 -4.15 -15.15
N TRP A 526 -6.88 -3.69 -15.10
CA TRP A 526 -8.03 -4.58 -15.24
C TRP A 526 -7.93 -5.40 -16.54
N VAL A 527 -8.25 -6.69 -16.46
CA VAL A 527 -8.28 -7.61 -17.62
C VAL A 527 -9.67 -8.21 -17.77
N GLU A 528 -10.10 -8.38 -19.01
CA GLU A 528 -11.41 -8.91 -19.40
C GLU A 528 -11.65 -10.33 -18.84
N ASN A 529 -10.58 -11.11 -18.63
CA ASN A 529 -10.69 -12.46 -18.08
C ASN A 529 -11.05 -12.51 -16.59
N TYR A 530 -11.06 -11.38 -15.89
CA TYR A 530 -11.53 -11.33 -14.50
C TYR A 530 -13.05 -11.48 -14.38
N TYR A 531 -13.80 -11.28 -15.46
CA TYR A 531 -15.25 -11.49 -15.50
C TYR A 531 -15.70 -12.12 -16.82
N LYS A 532 -16.11 -13.38 -16.79
CA LYS A 532 -16.72 -14.12 -17.91
C LYS A 532 -18.18 -14.53 -17.64
N GLY A 533 -18.68 -14.25 -16.44
CA GLY A 533 -20.10 -14.38 -16.10
C GLY A 533 -20.34 -14.47 -14.59
N PRO A 534 -21.58 -14.73 -14.14
CA PRO A 534 -21.96 -14.68 -12.73
C PRO A 534 -21.16 -15.62 -11.81
N LYS A 535 -20.71 -16.77 -12.32
CA LYS A 535 -19.91 -17.77 -11.58
C LYS A 535 -18.47 -17.88 -12.06
N ASP A 536 -18.15 -17.27 -13.20
CA ASP A 536 -16.78 -17.15 -13.73
C ASP A 536 -16.34 -15.70 -13.56
N ASN A 537 -16.13 -15.34 -12.30
CA ASN A 537 -15.77 -14.02 -11.85
C ASN A 537 -14.66 -14.19 -10.82
N ILE A 538 -13.58 -13.44 -10.94
CA ILE A 538 -12.45 -13.52 -10.01
C ILE A 538 -12.84 -13.22 -8.56
N MET A 539 -13.88 -12.41 -8.37
CA MET A 539 -14.43 -12.07 -7.05
C MET A 539 -15.52 -13.04 -6.61
N TYR A 540 -15.80 -14.10 -7.37
CA TYR A 540 -16.82 -15.10 -7.01
C TYR A 540 -16.45 -15.88 -5.76
N THR A 541 -17.46 -16.11 -4.92
CA THR A 541 -17.39 -17.06 -3.80
C THR A 541 -18.73 -17.76 -3.62
N SER A 542 -18.72 -18.94 -3.01
CA SER A 542 -19.91 -19.60 -2.47
C SER A 542 -20.03 -19.48 -0.96
N ASN A 543 -19.04 -18.89 -0.29
CA ASN A 543 -18.99 -18.79 1.16
C ASN A 543 -20.07 -17.83 1.66
N ARG A 544 -21.13 -18.41 2.23
CA ARG A 544 -22.22 -17.70 2.91
C ARG A 544 -22.15 -17.87 4.41
N THR A 545 -21.40 -18.85 4.89
CA THR A 545 -21.46 -19.30 6.28
C THR A 545 -20.44 -18.57 7.16
N GLU A 546 -19.50 -17.84 6.56
CA GLU A 546 -18.44 -17.11 7.23
C GLU A 546 -18.46 -15.65 6.78
N VAL A 547 -18.05 -14.73 7.66
CA VAL A 547 -17.76 -13.36 7.24
C VAL A 547 -16.68 -13.42 6.18
N TYR A 548 -16.96 -12.91 4.99
CA TYR A 548 -16.09 -13.06 3.83
C TYR A 548 -15.35 -11.76 3.49
N LEU A 549 -14.03 -11.78 3.74
CA LEU A 549 -13.13 -10.65 3.60
C LEU A 549 -12.10 -10.92 2.49
N ARG A 550 -11.84 -9.88 1.71
CA ARG A 550 -10.72 -9.81 0.77
C ARG A 550 -9.73 -8.75 1.23
N GLY A 551 -8.72 -9.19 1.97
CA GLY A 551 -7.63 -8.36 2.48
C GLY A 551 -6.59 -8.02 1.40
N GLU A 552 -5.99 -6.84 1.47
CA GLU A 552 -4.84 -6.47 0.63
C GLU A 552 -4.98 -6.77 -0.89
N GLU A 553 -6.09 -6.37 -1.49
CA GLU A 553 -6.37 -6.67 -2.91
C GLU A 553 -5.64 -5.70 -3.86
N GLY A 554 -4.90 -6.27 -4.82
CA GLY A 554 -4.36 -5.59 -5.99
C GLY A 554 -3.36 -4.45 -5.70
N ALA A 555 -2.07 -4.77 -5.55
CA ALA A 555 -1.03 -3.75 -5.36
C ALA A 555 -0.70 -3.00 -6.68
N ILE A 556 -1.55 -2.05 -7.09
CA ILE A 556 -1.39 -1.35 -8.37
C ILE A 556 -0.54 -0.09 -8.23
N SER A 557 0.73 -0.21 -8.60
CA SER A 557 1.71 0.87 -8.49
C SER A 557 1.50 1.98 -9.53
N THR A 558 1.16 3.18 -9.05
CA THR A 558 0.96 4.40 -9.87
C THR A 558 1.72 5.58 -9.26
N PRO A 559 2.10 6.63 -10.04
CA PRO A 559 2.86 7.73 -9.48
C PRO A 559 2.01 8.58 -8.52
N PRO A 560 2.61 9.13 -7.44
CA PRO A 560 1.97 10.16 -6.62
C PRO A 560 1.58 11.42 -7.42
N ARG A 561 0.78 12.32 -6.84
CA ARG A 561 0.46 13.64 -7.44
C ARG A 561 1.63 14.61 -7.23
N ILE A 562 2.78 14.28 -7.83
CA ILE A 562 4.08 14.91 -7.57
C ILE A 562 4.04 16.44 -7.70
N GLN A 563 3.28 16.99 -8.65
CA GLN A 563 3.10 18.43 -8.79
C GLN A 563 2.34 19.05 -7.60
N MET A 564 1.24 18.43 -7.15
CA MET A 564 0.49 18.90 -5.97
C MET A 564 1.32 18.82 -4.69
N ILE A 565 2.12 17.76 -4.54
CA ILE A 565 3.05 17.62 -3.42
C ILE A 565 4.06 18.77 -3.42
N TYR A 566 4.68 19.04 -4.58
CA TYR A 566 5.63 20.14 -4.72
C TYR A 566 4.99 21.51 -4.42
N ASP A 567 3.78 21.77 -4.91
CA ASP A 567 3.05 23.01 -4.65
C ASP A 567 2.72 23.18 -3.15
N GLN A 568 2.41 22.09 -2.45
CA GLN A 568 2.21 22.10 -0.99
C GLN A 568 3.51 22.40 -0.23
N ILE A 569 4.62 21.77 -0.62
CA ILE A 569 5.94 22.04 -0.03
C ILE A 569 6.33 23.51 -0.26
N LYS A 570 6.12 24.02 -1.48
CA LYS A 570 6.44 25.40 -1.85
C LYS A 570 5.58 26.41 -1.10
N SER A 571 4.30 26.14 -0.90
CA SER A 571 3.37 27.05 -0.20
C SER A 571 3.62 27.12 1.31
N THR A 572 4.03 26.00 1.91
CA THR A 572 4.29 25.92 3.36
C THR A 572 5.73 26.24 3.74
N GLY A 573 6.68 26.04 2.82
CA GLY A 573 8.12 26.11 3.09
C GLY A 573 8.65 24.97 3.97
N LYS A 574 7.81 23.99 4.33
CA LYS A 574 8.19 22.86 5.18
C LYS A 574 8.68 21.69 4.33
N THR A 575 9.94 21.29 4.52
CA THR A 575 10.51 20.11 3.86
C THR A 575 10.37 18.86 4.73
N GLY A 576 10.60 18.95 6.04
CA GLY A 576 10.56 17.81 6.93
C GLY A 576 11.41 16.62 6.46
N TRP A 577 10.95 15.40 6.73
CA TRP A 577 11.66 14.18 6.35
C TRP A 577 11.61 13.86 4.85
N ASP A 578 10.53 14.21 4.14
CA ASP A 578 10.25 13.74 2.76
C ASP A 578 10.33 14.85 1.69
N GLY A 579 10.31 16.12 2.07
CA GLY A 579 10.13 17.22 1.13
C GLY A 579 11.26 17.38 0.11
N LEU A 580 12.52 17.16 0.52
CA LEU A 580 13.66 17.22 -0.41
C LEU A 580 13.61 16.09 -1.43
N PHE A 581 13.19 14.88 -1.01
CA PHE A 581 12.95 13.77 -1.91
C PHE A 581 11.90 14.14 -2.96
N TRP A 582 10.75 14.67 -2.54
CA TRP A 582 9.68 15.04 -3.47
C TRP A 582 10.04 16.20 -4.40
N GLN A 583 10.85 17.17 -3.95
CA GLN A 583 11.37 18.22 -4.83
C GLN A 583 12.28 17.63 -5.92
N SER A 584 13.12 16.65 -5.57
CA SER A 584 13.98 15.92 -6.50
C SER A 584 13.14 15.14 -7.53
N GLN A 585 12.10 14.44 -7.08
CA GLN A 585 11.17 13.74 -7.96
C GLN A 585 10.40 14.71 -8.88
N TYR A 586 9.88 15.82 -8.35
CA TYR A 586 9.20 16.84 -9.15
C TYR A 586 10.08 17.40 -10.25
N LYS A 587 11.36 17.66 -9.96
CA LYS A 587 12.33 18.11 -10.96
C LYS A 587 12.51 17.06 -12.05
N ALA A 588 12.73 15.80 -11.69
CA ALA A 588 12.93 14.71 -12.66
C ALA A 588 11.71 14.55 -13.61
N PHE A 589 10.49 14.56 -13.06
CA PHE A 589 9.26 14.46 -13.85
C PHE A 589 9.05 15.70 -14.72
N THR A 590 9.29 16.90 -14.20
CA THR A 590 9.14 18.14 -14.96
C THR A 590 10.12 18.22 -16.13
N ASP A 591 11.39 17.87 -15.87
CA ASP A 591 12.43 17.82 -16.92
C ASP A 591 12.04 16.84 -18.02
N TYR A 592 11.56 15.65 -17.66
CA TYR A 592 11.09 14.65 -18.62
C TYR A 592 9.85 15.13 -19.38
N PHE A 593 8.84 15.67 -18.68
CA PHE A 593 7.59 16.17 -19.28
C PHE A 593 7.84 17.26 -20.33
N GLN A 594 8.76 18.18 -20.03
CA GLN A 594 9.17 19.25 -20.95
C GLN A 594 10.00 18.71 -22.11
N LYS A 595 11.04 17.90 -21.84
CA LYS A 595 11.92 17.35 -22.88
C LYS A 595 11.19 16.46 -23.88
N LYS A 596 10.13 15.78 -23.43
CA LYS A 596 9.29 14.90 -24.27
C LYS A 596 8.09 15.61 -24.90
N GLY A 597 7.91 16.91 -24.66
CA GLY A 597 6.85 17.71 -25.29
C GLY A 597 5.44 17.23 -24.94
N LEU A 598 5.20 16.86 -23.68
CA LEU A 598 3.94 16.22 -23.25
C LEU A 598 2.81 17.22 -22.96
N ALA A 599 3.12 18.51 -22.81
CA ALA A 599 2.13 19.54 -22.46
C ALA A 599 0.93 19.64 -23.42
N PRO A 600 1.08 19.59 -24.76
CA PRO A 600 -0.07 19.64 -25.68
C PRO A 600 -1.03 18.46 -25.59
N HIS A 601 -0.58 17.36 -24.99
CA HIS A 601 -1.33 16.10 -24.90
C HIS A 601 -2.04 15.96 -23.55
N PHE A 602 -1.30 16.19 -22.47
CA PHE A 602 -1.81 15.99 -21.10
C PHE A 602 -2.19 17.30 -20.40
N GLY A 603 -1.82 18.46 -20.95
CA GLY A 603 -2.02 19.78 -20.33
C GLY A 603 -1.02 20.09 -19.22
N SER A 604 -0.93 19.23 -18.20
CA SER A 604 -0.02 19.39 -17.05
C SER A 604 0.60 18.08 -16.59
N LEU A 605 1.68 18.17 -15.81
CA LEU A 605 2.28 17.00 -15.16
C LEU A 605 1.28 16.33 -14.22
N ASP A 606 0.50 17.13 -13.49
CA ASP A 606 -0.55 16.65 -12.60
C ASP A 606 -1.66 15.85 -13.33
N ALA A 607 -2.07 16.30 -14.51
CA ALA A 607 -3.05 15.57 -15.31
C ALA A 607 -2.49 14.23 -15.83
N LEU A 608 -1.20 14.19 -16.19
CA LEU A 608 -0.52 12.95 -16.57
C LEU A 608 -0.42 11.95 -15.41
N THR A 609 -0.02 12.40 -14.21
CA THR A 609 0.03 11.50 -13.04
C THR A 609 -1.36 11.04 -12.63
N ARG A 610 -2.38 11.91 -12.76
CA ARG A 610 -3.78 11.54 -12.52
C ARG A 610 -4.28 10.48 -13.51
N ALA A 611 -3.99 10.62 -14.80
CA ALA A 611 -4.31 9.62 -15.82
C ALA A 611 -3.71 8.24 -15.49
N MET A 612 -2.43 8.21 -15.06
CA MET A 612 -1.82 6.96 -14.58
C MET A 612 -2.47 6.42 -13.30
N GLY A 613 -2.92 7.29 -12.40
CA GLY A 613 -3.66 6.93 -11.19
C GLY A 613 -5.02 6.28 -11.46
N ASN A 614 -5.70 6.67 -12.55
CA ASN A 614 -6.99 6.09 -12.95
C ASN A 614 -6.92 4.58 -13.22
N VAL A 615 -5.77 4.07 -13.66
CA VAL A 615 -5.56 2.62 -13.84
C VAL A 615 -5.80 1.84 -12.54
N SER A 616 -5.31 2.37 -11.41
CA SER A 616 -5.57 1.77 -10.10
C SER A 616 -7.03 1.92 -9.70
N PHE A 617 -7.64 3.09 -9.91
CA PHE A 617 -9.01 3.34 -9.48
C PHE A 617 -10.03 2.51 -10.26
N GLU A 618 -9.85 2.34 -11.58
CA GLU A 618 -10.70 1.47 -12.39
C GLU A 618 -10.51 -0.01 -12.03
N HIS A 619 -9.26 -0.45 -11.81
CA HIS A 619 -9.00 -1.81 -11.36
C HIS A 619 -9.70 -2.09 -10.03
N GLN A 620 -9.47 -1.24 -9.02
CA GLN A 620 -10.04 -1.41 -7.68
C GLN A 620 -11.57 -1.30 -7.71
N GLY A 621 -12.10 -0.32 -8.44
CA GLY A 621 -13.55 -0.12 -8.59
C GLY A 621 -14.27 -1.32 -9.19
N ARG A 622 -13.77 -1.88 -10.29
CA ARG A 622 -14.36 -3.07 -10.93
C ARG A 622 -14.25 -4.32 -10.04
N ARG A 623 -13.20 -4.46 -9.23
CA ARG A 623 -13.09 -5.53 -8.24
C ARG A 623 -14.12 -5.39 -7.13
N ILE A 624 -14.31 -4.18 -6.61
CA ILE A 624 -15.35 -3.86 -5.62
C ILE A 624 -16.74 -4.17 -6.19
N GLU A 625 -17.05 -3.73 -7.41
CA GLU A 625 -18.30 -4.06 -8.11
C GLU A 625 -18.47 -5.58 -8.24
N GLY A 626 -17.44 -6.28 -8.70
CA GLY A 626 -17.40 -7.74 -8.82
C GLY A 626 -17.82 -8.48 -7.55
N MET A 627 -17.44 -7.97 -6.39
CA MET A 627 -17.81 -8.52 -5.08
C MET A 627 -19.23 -8.10 -4.65
N ARG A 628 -19.60 -6.84 -4.84
CA ARG A 628 -20.90 -6.26 -4.46
C ARG A 628 -22.07 -6.89 -5.23
N MET A 629 -21.90 -7.14 -6.53
CA MET A 629 -22.94 -7.72 -7.40
C MET A 629 -23.46 -9.09 -6.94
N GLN A 630 -22.67 -9.83 -6.17
CA GLN A 630 -23.00 -11.20 -5.77
C GLN A 630 -23.80 -11.30 -4.48
N ASN A 631 -23.89 -10.22 -3.71
CA ASN A 631 -24.52 -10.19 -2.38
C ASN A 631 -23.83 -11.08 -1.31
N LEU A 632 -22.58 -11.48 -1.54
CA LEU A 632 -21.85 -12.45 -0.73
C LEU A 632 -20.65 -11.89 0.03
N GLY A 633 -20.03 -10.81 -0.46
CA GLY A 633 -18.87 -10.23 0.19
C GLY A 633 -19.23 -9.33 1.37
N ASP A 634 -18.43 -9.38 2.43
CA ASP A 634 -18.61 -8.55 3.63
C ASP A 634 -17.55 -7.44 3.75
N ALA A 635 -16.32 -7.66 3.28
CA ALA A 635 -15.28 -6.64 3.30
C ALA A 635 -14.30 -6.72 2.13
N TYR A 636 -13.95 -5.56 1.55
CA TYR A 636 -12.91 -5.41 0.52
C TYR A 636 -11.88 -4.36 0.97
N MET A 637 -10.60 -4.74 0.97
CA MET A 637 -9.50 -3.91 1.45
C MET A 637 -8.50 -3.70 0.31
N VAL A 638 -8.40 -2.48 -0.19
CA VAL A 638 -7.38 -2.09 -1.19
C VAL A 638 -5.99 -2.22 -0.57
N ASN A 639 -5.04 -2.80 -1.32
CA ASN A 639 -3.62 -2.76 -0.96
C ASN A 639 -3.07 -1.33 -1.13
N GLY A 640 -2.91 -0.64 -0.01
CA GLY A 640 -2.35 0.70 0.10
C GLY A 640 -3.41 1.81 0.15
N TRP A 641 -3.39 2.60 1.21
CA TRP A 641 -4.07 3.90 1.31
C TRP A 641 -3.14 4.98 0.79
N GLU A 642 -2.04 5.29 1.49
CA GLU A 642 -1.07 6.30 1.08
C GLU A 642 0.18 5.74 0.37
N ALA A 643 0.71 6.48 -0.61
CA ALA A 643 2.01 6.22 -1.22
C ALA A 643 3.09 7.16 -0.64
N MET A 644 4.21 6.58 -0.20
CA MET A 644 5.33 7.29 0.48
C MET A 644 6.67 7.02 -0.22
N PRO A 645 7.75 7.79 0.07
CA PRO A 645 9.04 7.66 -0.62
C PRO A 645 9.63 6.24 -0.65
N TYR A 646 9.42 5.44 0.42
CA TYR A 646 10.00 4.11 0.61
C TYR A 646 8.95 3.01 0.60
N ASP A 647 8.11 2.99 -0.43
CA ASP A 647 7.09 1.97 -0.63
C ASP A 647 6.99 1.54 -2.10
N ASN A 648 6.12 0.57 -2.35
CA ASN A 648 5.77 0.04 -3.64
C ASN A 648 4.85 0.98 -4.46
N HIS A 649 4.32 2.04 -3.82
CA HIS A 649 3.42 3.06 -4.39
C HIS A 649 2.06 2.53 -4.86
N SER A 650 1.54 1.46 -4.25
CA SER A 650 0.20 0.92 -4.52
C SER A 650 -0.93 1.76 -3.92
N GLY A 651 -0.61 2.64 -2.95
CA GLY A 651 -1.57 3.55 -2.31
C GLY A 651 -2.48 4.28 -3.30
N ILE A 652 -3.77 4.40 -2.99
CA ILE A 652 -4.77 5.13 -3.79
C ILE A 652 -4.74 6.66 -3.57
N VAL A 653 -4.07 7.11 -2.51
CA VAL A 653 -3.73 8.53 -2.27
C VAL A 653 -2.22 8.70 -2.15
N ASP A 654 -1.72 9.92 -2.33
CA ASP A 654 -0.34 10.24 -1.99
C ASP A 654 -0.15 10.52 -0.49
N ILE A 655 1.10 10.74 -0.05
CA ILE A 655 1.41 11.03 1.35
C ILE A 655 0.68 12.27 1.89
N TYR A 656 0.32 13.23 1.05
CA TYR A 656 -0.49 14.41 1.41
C TYR A 656 -2.00 14.16 1.29
N ARG A 657 -2.44 12.92 1.11
CA ARG A 657 -3.83 12.47 0.99
C ARG A 657 -4.58 13.08 -0.21
N ASN A 658 -3.85 13.43 -1.28
CA ASN A 658 -4.47 13.73 -2.56
C ASN A 658 -4.81 12.41 -3.28
N PRO A 659 -6.03 12.23 -3.81
CA PRO A 659 -6.33 11.11 -4.69
C PRO A 659 -5.35 11.03 -5.87
N LYS A 660 -4.77 9.86 -6.09
CA LYS A 660 -3.84 9.66 -7.21
C LYS A 660 -4.56 9.60 -8.55
N GLY A 661 -5.77 9.03 -8.60
CA GLY A 661 -6.67 9.12 -9.75
C GLY A 661 -7.76 10.17 -9.58
N ASP A 662 -8.67 10.24 -10.54
CA ASP A 662 -9.91 10.99 -10.44
C ASP A 662 -10.86 10.32 -9.44
N ALA A 663 -11.17 11.00 -8.35
CA ALA A 663 -11.99 10.46 -7.27
C ALA A 663 -13.37 9.97 -7.76
N SER A 664 -13.93 10.56 -8.83
CA SER A 664 -15.24 10.13 -9.35
C SER A 664 -15.22 8.70 -9.89
N VAL A 665 -14.07 8.19 -10.35
CA VAL A 665 -13.92 6.83 -10.88
C VAL A 665 -14.17 5.81 -9.77
N LEU A 666 -13.48 5.94 -8.63
CA LEU A 666 -13.66 4.99 -7.52
C LEU A 666 -14.98 5.23 -6.80
N ALA A 667 -15.42 6.48 -6.67
CA ALA A 667 -16.72 6.83 -6.08
C ALA A 667 -17.90 6.22 -6.86
N TYR A 668 -17.82 6.15 -8.18
CA TYR A 668 -18.83 5.52 -9.04
C TYR A 668 -19.12 4.07 -8.62
N TYR A 669 -18.08 3.25 -8.44
CA TYR A 669 -18.25 1.84 -8.04
C TYR A 669 -18.67 1.66 -6.57
N ASN A 670 -18.54 2.71 -5.76
CA ASN A 670 -18.89 2.73 -4.33
C ASN A 670 -20.25 3.35 -4.03
N GLN A 671 -21.02 3.78 -5.04
CA GLN A 671 -22.40 4.27 -4.87
C GLN A 671 -23.27 3.26 -4.11
N SER A 672 -24.15 3.72 -3.22
CA SER A 672 -25.05 2.84 -2.46
C SER A 672 -26.12 2.17 -3.33
N LEU A 673 -26.52 2.81 -4.44
CA LEU A 673 -27.51 2.31 -5.38
C LEU A 673 -27.10 2.62 -6.84
N TYR A 674 -26.87 1.58 -7.66
CA TYR A 674 -26.62 1.73 -9.10
C TYR A 674 -26.79 0.41 -9.85
N VAL A 675 -26.93 0.49 -11.18
CA VAL A 675 -26.93 -0.70 -12.05
C VAL A 675 -25.49 -1.02 -12.42
N ALA A 676 -24.96 -2.14 -11.93
CA ALA A 676 -23.65 -2.63 -12.36
C ALA A 676 -23.80 -3.29 -13.74
N VAL A 677 -23.06 -2.75 -14.72
CA VAL A 677 -23.03 -3.22 -16.11
C VAL A 677 -21.75 -4.02 -16.28
N ALA A 678 -21.87 -5.34 -16.38
CA ALA A 678 -20.71 -6.24 -16.35
C ALA A 678 -20.50 -6.89 -17.72
N SER A 679 -19.59 -6.33 -18.52
CA SER A 679 -19.25 -6.87 -19.84
C SER A 679 -18.39 -8.12 -19.71
N ARG A 680 -18.79 -9.24 -20.35
CA ARG A 680 -18.00 -10.48 -20.44
C ARG A 680 -16.86 -10.39 -21.46
N ASN A 681 -17.06 -9.52 -22.45
CA ASN A 681 -16.05 -9.13 -23.40
C ASN A 681 -16.11 -7.62 -23.65
N GLN A 682 -14.95 -6.98 -23.54
CA GLN A 682 -14.76 -5.54 -23.61
C GLN A 682 -14.00 -5.11 -24.86
N VAL A 683 -13.46 -6.06 -25.63
CA VAL A 683 -12.85 -5.78 -26.94
C VAL A 683 -13.55 -6.60 -28.02
N VAL A 684 -14.02 -5.92 -29.05
CA VAL A 684 -14.69 -6.56 -30.20
C VAL A 684 -14.06 -6.14 -31.51
N LYS A 685 -13.88 -7.08 -32.45
CA LYS A 685 -13.58 -6.76 -33.85
C LYS A 685 -14.87 -6.44 -34.58
N LEU A 686 -14.90 -5.38 -35.38
CA LEU A 686 -16.09 -4.99 -36.16
C LEU A 686 -16.29 -5.86 -37.42
N PRO A 687 -17.54 -6.22 -37.76
CA PRO A 687 -18.73 -6.20 -36.88
C PRO A 687 -18.60 -7.26 -35.77
N GLY A 688 -19.09 -6.95 -34.57
CA GLY A 688 -18.93 -7.80 -33.39
C GLY A 688 -20.12 -7.76 -32.43
N ILE A 689 -20.05 -8.53 -31.36
CA ILE A 689 -21.08 -8.61 -30.31
C ILE A 689 -20.40 -8.41 -28.96
N ALA A 690 -20.94 -7.50 -28.15
CA ALA A 690 -20.60 -7.41 -26.73
C ALA A 690 -21.64 -8.17 -25.91
N THR A 691 -21.20 -9.12 -25.08
CA THR A 691 -22.07 -9.86 -24.16
C THR A 691 -21.99 -9.23 -22.78
N VAL A 692 -23.14 -8.82 -22.24
CA VAL A 692 -23.21 -8.03 -21.00
C VAL A 692 -24.24 -8.63 -20.04
N ASP A 693 -23.88 -8.65 -18.75
CA ASP A 693 -24.77 -8.96 -17.65
C ASP A 693 -25.12 -7.67 -16.88
N PHE A 694 -26.33 -7.60 -16.34
CA PHE A 694 -26.83 -6.44 -15.61
C PHE A 694 -27.23 -6.84 -14.21
N TYR A 695 -26.67 -6.16 -13.22
CA TYR A 695 -26.96 -6.34 -11.80
C TYR A 695 -27.47 -5.03 -11.21
N ILE A 696 -28.20 -5.14 -10.11
CA ILE A 696 -28.41 -4.01 -9.21
C ILE A 696 -27.51 -4.18 -8.00
N VAL A 697 -26.82 -3.11 -7.62
CA VAL A 697 -26.24 -2.93 -6.30
C VAL A 697 -27.19 -2.05 -5.50
N ASN A 698 -27.66 -2.51 -4.33
CA ASN A 698 -28.84 -1.96 -3.65
C ASN A 698 -28.69 -1.92 -2.12
N GLU A 699 -27.96 -0.93 -1.60
CA GLU A 699 -27.87 -0.65 -0.16
C GLU A 699 -29.03 0.25 0.35
N GLU A 700 -29.92 0.69 -0.56
CA GLU A 700 -31.03 1.63 -0.29
C GLU A 700 -32.41 0.95 -0.21
N ASN A 701 -32.47 -0.40 -0.23
CA ASN A 701 -33.71 -1.17 -0.13
C ASN A 701 -34.77 -0.84 -1.23
N LEU A 702 -34.31 -0.59 -2.45
CA LEU A 702 -35.19 -0.51 -3.62
C LEU A 702 -35.89 -1.87 -3.85
N LYS A 703 -37.19 -1.88 -4.15
CA LYS A 703 -37.97 -3.14 -4.27
C LYS A 703 -39.12 -3.06 -5.26
N GLY A 704 -39.51 -4.20 -5.81
CA GLY A 704 -40.67 -4.36 -6.69
C GLY A 704 -40.33 -4.25 -8.18
N ALA A 705 -41.37 -4.12 -8.99
CA ALA A 705 -41.28 -4.09 -10.45
C ALA A 705 -40.72 -2.76 -10.97
N HIS A 706 -39.77 -2.85 -11.89
CA HIS A 706 -39.08 -1.74 -12.53
C HIS A 706 -38.77 -2.08 -13.98
N THR A 707 -38.55 -1.07 -14.81
CA THR A 707 -38.05 -1.25 -16.17
C THR A 707 -36.54 -0.95 -16.20
N LEU A 708 -35.75 -1.91 -16.69
CA LEU A 708 -34.33 -1.75 -17.00
C LEU A 708 -34.17 -1.23 -18.44
N ASP A 709 -33.74 0.02 -18.59
CA ASP A 709 -33.49 0.72 -19.85
C ASP A 709 -32.01 0.62 -20.22
N ILE A 710 -31.67 -0.20 -21.21
CA ILE A 710 -30.32 -0.47 -21.69
C ILE A 710 -30.09 0.30 -22.99
N LYS A 711 -28.95 0.97 -23.10
CA LYS A 711 -28.53 1.72 -24.29
C LYS A 711 -27.09 1.40 -24.66
N LEU A 712 -26.80 1.33 -25.95
CA LEU A 712 -25.43 1.40 -26.46
C LEU A 712 -25.22 2.78 -27.07
N ILE A 713 -24.22 3.51 -26.59
CA ILE A 713 -23.81 4.82 -27.09
C ILE A 713 -22.54 4.64 -27.91
N ALA A 714 -22.58 5.05 -29.16
CA ALA A 714 -21.47 5.00 -30.09
C ALA A 714 -20.41 6.07 -29.80
N PRO A 715 -19.18 5.95 -30.36
CA PRO A 715 -18.11 6.92 -30.15
C PRO A 715 -18.47 8.37 -30.54
N ASP A 716 -19.45 8.57 -31.43
CA ASP A 716 -19.95 9.88 -31.83
C ASP A 716 -21.08 10.43 -30.93
N GLY A 717 -21.38 9.72 -29.83
CA GLY A 717 -22.40 10.09 -28.85
C GLY A 717 -23.82 9.64 -29.21
N LYS A 718 -24.04 8.97 -30.35
CA LYS A 718 -25.39 8.53 -30.74
C LYS A 718 -25.77 7.23 -30.04
N VAL A 719 -27.03 7.14 -29.62
CA VAL A 719 -27.62 5.87 -29.18
C VAL A 719 -27.88 5.00 -30.41
N VAL A 720 -27.25 3.83 -30.48
CA VAL A 720 -27.30 2.90 -31.63
C VAL A 720 -27.98 1.57 -31.31
N TYR A 721 -28.26 1.31 -30.04
CA TYR A 721 -29.04 0.17 -29.58
C TYR A 721 -29.83 0.58 -28.33
N THR A 722 -31.04 0.06 -28.21
CA THR A 722 -31.89 0.23 -27.01
C THR A 722 -32.61 -1.08 -26.71
N ARG A 723 -32.72 -1.44 -25.44
CA ARG A 723 -33.53 -2.55 -24.96
C ARG A 723 -34.18 -2.17 -23.64
N ASN A 724 -35.46 -2.50 -23.48
CA ASN A 724 -36.17 -2.34 -22.21
C ASN A 724 -36.59 -3.71 -21.72
N GLU A 725 -36.38 -4.00 -20.45
CA GLU A 725 -36.79 -5.26 -19.81
C GLU A 725 -37.47 -4.99 -18.47
N GLU A 726 -38.56 -5.69 -18.21
CA GLU A 726 -39.19 -5.65 -16.90
C GLU A 726 -38.41 -6.53 -15.93
N VAL A 727 -38.02 -5.95 -14.80
CA VAL A 727 -37.22 -6.61 -13.77
C VAL A 727 -37.89 -6.44 -12.41
N ASN A 728 -37.76 -7.46 -11.55
CA ASN A 728 -38.28 -7.40 -10.19
C ASN A 728 -37.14 -7.41 -9.17
N ILE A 729 -37.03 -6.32 -8.41
CA ILE A 729 -35.96 -6.12 -7.43
C ILE A 729 -36.43 -6.63 -6.07
N LYS A 730 -35.64 -7.49 -5.43
CA LYS A 730 -35.98 -8.12 -4.15
C LYS A 730 -36.03 -7.11 -3.00
N GLY A 731 -35.08 -6.18 -2.95
CA GLY A 731 -34.88 -5.26 -1.83
C GLY A 731 -34.45 -5.96 -0.54
N GLY A 732 -34.71 -5.32 0.60
CA GLY A 732 -34.28 -5.74 1.92
C GLY A 732 -32.77 -5.65 2.08
N GLU A 733 -32.17 -6.72 2.61
CA GLU A 733 -30.72 -6.84 2.79
C GLU A 733 -30.02 -7.49 1.59
N ASN A 734 -30.69 -7.54 0.43
CA ASN A 734 -30.10 -8.03 -0.81
C ASN A 734 -29.38 -6.89 -1.55
N PHE A 735 -28.11 -6.71 -1.23
CA PHE A 735 -27.24 -5.67 -1.77
C PHE A 735 -26.79 -5.93 -3.21
N GLY A 736 -26.94 -7.15 -3.73
CA GLY A 736 -26.48 -7.54 -5.07
C GLY A 736 -27.40 -8.53 -5.77
N GLN A 737 -28.01 -8.15 -6.89
CA GLN A 737 -28.92 -9.03 -7.60
C GLN A 737 -28.69 -8.97 -9.11
N LEU A 738 -28.49 -10.13 -9.74
CA LEU A 738 -28.54 -10.29 -11.19
C LEU A 738 -29.96 -9.99 -11.68
N LEU A 739 -30.09 -9.00 -12.56
CA LEU A 739 -31.35 -8.58 -13.16
C LEU A 739 -31.56 -9.21 -14.54
N LEU A 740 -30.50 -9.25 -15.36
CA LEU A 740 -30.55 -9.76 -16.72
C LEU A 740 -29.16 -10.30 -17.10
N GLU A 741 -29.12 -11.46 -17.76
CA GLU A 741 -27.89 -12.18 -18.07
C GLU A 741 -27.76 -12.43 -19.57
N ASN A 742 -26.53 -12.53 -20.07
CA ASN A 742 -26.17 -12.90 -21.44
C ASN A 742 -26.83 -12.02 -22.50
N VAL A 743 -26.85 -10.70 -22.30
CA VAL A 743 -27.38 -9.77 -23.30
C VAL A 743 -26.35 -9.56 -24.39
N GLU A 744 -26.65 -10.06 -25.58
CA GLU A 744 -25.86 -9.82 -26.78
C GLU A 744 -26.23 -8.47 -27.41
N ILE A 745 -25.28 -7.54 -27.39
CA ILE A 745 -25.43 -6.20 -27.97
C ILE A 745 -24.59 -6.14 -29.25
N PRO A 746 -25.21 -6.03 -30.44
CA PRO A 746 -24.48 -5.95 -31.70
C PRO A 746 -23.76 -4.61 -31.84
N ILE A 747 -22.49 -4.65 -32.22
CA ILE A 747 -21.64 -3.49 -32.49
C ILE A 747 -21.20 -3.54 -33.96
N ASN A 748 -21.92 -2.79 -34.80
CA ASN A 748 -21.75 -2.81 -36.27
C ASN A 748 -21.34 -1.44 -36.85
N GLY A 749 -21.12 -0.45 -35.99
CA GLY A 749 -20.85 0.93 -36.39
C GLY A 749 -19.37 1.20 -36.70
N MET A 750 -18.87 2.33 -36.20
CA MET A 750 -17.47 2.76 -36.35
C MET A 750 -16.57 2.20 -35.25
N ALA A 751 -15.25 2.16 -35.48
CA ALA A 751 -14.28 1.83 -34.44
C ALA A 751 -14.21 2.93 -33.36
N GLY A 752 -13.84 2.55 -32.14
CA GLY A 752 -13.73 3.43 -30.98
C GLY A 752 -14.40 2.84 -29.73
N THR A 753 -14.43 3.62 -28.66
CA THR A 753 -15.05 3.22 -27.40
C THR A 753 -16.57 3.45 -27.43
N TYR A 754 -17.31 2.37 -27.22
CA TYR A 754 -18.75 2.40 -27.00
C TYR A 754 -19.03 2.34 -25.50
N ARG A 755 -20.10 3.02 -25.07
CA ARG A 755 -20.58 2.94 -23.68
C ARG A 755 -21.89 2.17 -23.64
N VAL A 756 -21.92 1.09 -22.87
CA VAL A 756 -23.14 0.38 -22.50
C VAL A 756 -23.67 1.05 -21.24
N GLU A 757 -24.85 1.65 -21.32
CA GLU A 757 -25.48 2.37 -20.22
C GLU A 757 -26.78 1.66 -19.84
N ALA A 758 -27.04 1.51 -18.54
CA ALA A 758 -28.27 0.91 -18.05
C ALA A 758 -28.84 1.68 -16.87
N GLY A 759 -30.13 1.98 -16.94
CA GLY A 759 -30.86 2.70 -15.90
C GLY A 759 -32.14 2.00 -15.48
N LEU A 760 -32.53 2.15 -14.21
CA LEU A 760 -33.83 1.68 -13.71
C LEU A 760 -34.86 2.80 -13.67
N LYS A 761 -36.08 2.48 -14.09
CA LYS A 761 -37.26 3.36 -14.07
C LYS A 761 -38.42 2.70 -13.31
N ALA A 762 -39.26 3.51 -12.68
CA ALA A 762 -40.51 3.09 -12.06
C ALA A 762 -41.68 3.84 -12.70
N GLY A 763 -42.76 3.15 -13.07
CA GLY A 763 -44.02 3.78 -13.47
C GLY A 763 -43.92 4.82 -14.62
N GLY A 764 -42.95 4.67 -15.53
CA GLY A 764 -42.74 5.61 -16.66
C GLY A 764 -42.01 6.93 -16.30
N GLN A 765 -41.40 7.03 -15.11
CA GLN A 765 -40.69 8.23 -14.63
C GLN A 765 -39.15 8.16 -14.80
N GLU A 766 -38.46 9.22 -14.33
CA GLU A 766 -37.02 9.50 -14.42
C GLU A 766 -36.13 8.36 -13.87
N ILE A 767 -34.93 8.21 -14.44
CA ILE A 767 -33.95 7.19 -14.03
C ILE A 767 -33.36 7.57 -12.67
N PHE A 768 -33.42 6.66 -11.70
CA PHE A 768 -32.93 6.92 -10.33
C PHE A 768 -31.81 5.96 -9.87
N ALA A 769 -31.46 4.96 -10.68
CA ALA A 769 -30.25 4.16 -10.54
C ALA A 769 -29.65 3.97 -11.93
N LEU A 770 -28.39 4.37 -12.13
CA LEU A 770 -27.72 4.41 -13.44
C LEU A 770 -26.31 3.83 -13.30
N GLY A 771 -25.91 3.01 -14.25
CA GLY A 771 -24.51 2.67 -14.43
C GLY A 771 -24.16 2.38 -15.86
N ASN A 772 -22.88 2.15 -16.09
CA ASN A 772 -22.30 1.94 -17.39
C ASN A 772 -21.01 1.12 -17.32
N ASP A 773 -20.66 0.55 -18.47
CA ASP A 773 -19.34 -0.03 -18.77
C ASP A 773 -18.99 0.28 -20.22
N GLU A 774 -17.73 0.06 -20.57
CA GLU A 774 -17.18 0.42 -21.87
C GLU A 774 -16.66 -0.80 -22.64
N VAL A 775 -16.86 -0.75 -23.95
CA VAL A 775 -16.40 -1.76 -24.92
C VAL A 775 -15.64 -1.05 -26.04
N VAL A 776 -14.41 -1.47 -26.32
CA VAL A 776 -13.62 -0.97 -27.44
C VAL A 776 -13.89 -1.81 -28.69
N ALA A 777 -14.41 -1.14 -29.72
CA ALA A 777 -14.59 -1.71 -31.04
C ALA A 777 -13.37 -1.42 -31.92
N VAL A 778 -12.72 -2.48 -32.38
CA VAL A 778 -11.51 -2.45 -33.18
C VAL A 778 -11.84 -2.76 -34.64
N SER A 779 -11.27 -2.00 -35.57
CA SER A 779 -11.37 -2.27 -37.00
C SER A 779 -10.01 -2.20 -37.69
N TRP A 780 -9.68 -3.29 -38.36
CA TRP A 780 -8.58 -3.39 -39.31
C TRP A 780 -8.95 -4.40 -40.40
N GLN A 781 -8.31 -4.25 -41.56
CA GLN A 781 -8.55 -5.07 -42.74
C GLN A 781 -7.22 -5.44 -43.41
N ALA A 782 -7.22 -6.44 -44.29
CA ALA A 782 -6.01 -6.91 -44.96
C ALA A 782 -5.26 -5.81 -45.73
N SER A 783 -5.98 -4.83 -46.31
CA SER A 783 -5.38 -3.67 -47.00
C SER A 783 -4.64 -2.71 -46.06
N ASP A 784 -4.81 -2.85 -44.74
CA ASP A 784 -4.04 -2.10 -43.75
C ASP A 784 -2.61 -2.62 -43.61
N LEU A 785 -2.34 -3.83 -44.13
CA LEU A 785 -1.02 -4.44 -44.23
C LEU A 785 -0.40 -4.25 -45.63
N ALA A 786 -0.85 -3.22 -46.37
CA ALA A 786 -0.37 -2.93 -47.72
C ALA A 786 1.09 -2.44 -47.75
N GLY A 787 1.62 -2.31 -48.97
CA GLY A 787 3.01 -1.97 -49.23
C GLY A 787 3.89 -3.22 -49.42
N LYS A 788 5.10 -2.99 -49.91
CA LYS A 788 6.11 -4.02 -50.11
C LYS A 788 6.89 -4.24 -48.82
N GLY A 789 6.43 -5.21 -48.03
CA GLY A 789 7.01 -5.56 -46.73
C GLY A 789 7.84 -6.85 -46.72
N ALA A 790 8.62 -7.01 -45.66
CA ALA A 790 9.27 -8.26 -45.27
C ALA A 790 9.30 -8.39 -43.75
N TYR A 791 9.61 -9.59 -43.24
CA TYR A 791 9.90 -9.80 -41.82
C TYR A 791 11.34 -10.28 -41.61
N TYR A 792 11.96 -9.86 -40.51
CA TYR A 792 13.20 -10.43 -40.02
C TYR A 792 12.92 -11.04 -38.64
N GLY A 793 12.80 -12.37 -38.61
CA GLY A 793 12.35 -13.12 -37.44
C GLY A 793 13.01 -14.51 -37.38
N SER A 794 12.56 -15.33 -36.44
CA SER A 794 12.96 -16.74 -36.30
C SER A 794 12.06 -17.67 -37.12
N ASN A 795 12.32 -18.98 -37.05
CA ASN A 795 11.42 -19.99 -37.62
C ASN A 795 10.05 -19.93 -36.91
N ASN A 796 8.96 -20.07 -37.67
CA ASN A 796 7.58 -19.91 -37.19
C ASN A 796 7.27 -18.50 -36.63
N ASP A 797 7.78 -17.46 -37.29
CA ASP A 797 7.55 -16.07 -36.90
C ASP A 797 6.05 -15.70 -36.87
N LYS A 798 5.61 -15.12 -35.75
CA LYS A 798 4.21 -14.78 -35.48
C LYS A 798 3.69 -13.64 -36.36
N VAL A 799 4.54 -12.71 -36.77
CA VAL A 799 4.17 -11.62 -37.69
C VAL A 799 3.92 -12.18 -39.08
N ALA A 800 4.81 -13.04 -39.57
CA ALA A 800 4.66 -13.70 -40.86
C ALA A 800 3.40 -14.59 -40.89
N ALA A 801 3.16 -15.38 -39.84
CA ALA A 801 1.97 -16.22 -39.69
C ALA A 801 0.68 -15.38 -39.72
N PHE A 802 0.63 -14.29 -38.95
CA PHE A 802 -0.51 -13.38 -38.95
C PHE A 802 -0.72 -12.71 -40.30
N TYR A 803 0.33 -12.22 -40.96
CA TYR A 803 0.23 -11.60 -42.28
C TYR A 803 -0.33 -12.60 -43.31
N LYS A 804 0.15 -13.83 -43.31
CA LYS A 804 -0.37 -14.91 -44.18
C LYS A 804 -1.83 -15.20 -43.90
N GLN A 805 -2.21 -15.32 -42.63
CA GLN A 805 -3.59 -15.54 -42.23
C GLN A 805 -4.51 -14.39 -42.65
N ALA A 806 -4.06 -13.14 -42.48
CA ALA A 806 -4.86 -11.94 -42.75
C ALA A 806 -4.99 -11.63 -44.25
N THR A 807 -3.94 -11.86 -45.04
CA THR A 807 -3.87 -11.41 -46.44
C THR A 807 -3.95 -12.55 -47.46
N GLY A 808 -3.76 -13.80 -47.03
CA GLY A 808 -3.62 -14.96 -47.92
C GLY A 808 -2.28 -15.03 -48.65
N LYS A 809 -1.33 -14.13 -48.38
CA LYS A 809 -0.02 -14.05 -49.05
C LYS A 809 1.11 -14.32 -48.06
N GLU A 810 2.15 -15.00 -48.53
CA GLU A 810 3.39 -15.13 -47.74
C GLU A 810 4.05 -13.78 -47.55
N LEU A 811 4.47 -13.47 -46.31
CA LEU A 811 5.39 -12.37 -46.03
C LEU A 811 6.81 -12.88 -46.19
N PRO A 812 7.62 -12.39 -47.15
CA PRO A 812 8.93 -12.94 -47.38
C PRO A 812 9.89 -12.65 -46.20
N ALA A 813 10.71 -13.64 -45.85
CA ALA A 813 11.78 -13.47 -44.87
C ALA A 813 12.90 -12.60 -45.46
N PHE A 814 13.31 -11.57 -44.73
CA PHE A 814 14.26 -10.58 -45.20
C PHE A 814 15.63 -11.19 -45.56
N THR A 815 16.18 -10.75 -46.70
CA THR A 815 17.58 -11.01 -47.09
C THR A 815 18.23 -9.70 -47.55
N SER A 816 19.56 -9.59 -47.46
CA SER A 816 20.28 -8.37 -47.87
C SER A 816 20.14 -8.02 -49.34
N GLU A 817 19.77 -9.00 -50.18
CA GLU A 817 19.65 -8.83 -51.63
C GLU A 817 18.26 -8.37 -52.08
N MET A 818 17.32 -8.21 -51.15
CA MET A 818 15.98 -7.70 -51.48
C MET A 818 16.04 -6.24 -51.91
N GLY A 819 15.38 -5.92 -53.03
CA GLY A 819 15.20 -4.52 -53.45
C GLY A 819 14.38 -3.68 -52.46
N LYS A 820 14.11 -2.41 -52.82
CA LYS A 820 13.39 -1.46 -51.96
C LYS A 820 12.15 -2.05 -51.28
N LEU A 821 12.05 -1.86 -49.97
CA LEU A 821 10.89 -2.18 -49.14
C LEU A 821 10.28 -0.91 -48.57
N ASP A 822 8.97 -0.89 -48.41
CA ASP A 822 8.27 0.19 -47.72
C ASP A 822 8.43 0.03 -46.20
N TRP A 823 8.37 -1.21 -45.72
CA TRP A 823 8.53 -1.54 -44.31
C TRP A 823 9.22 -2.88 -44.09
N LEU A 824 9.85 -3.02 -42.92
CA LEU A 824 10.48 -4.25 -42.46
C LEU A 824 10.18 -4.44 -40.97
N VAL A 825 9.45 -5.50 -40.63
CA VAL A 825 9.18 -5.85 -39.24
C VAL A 825 10.27 -6.77 -38.70
N VAL A 826 10.92 -6.37 -37.62
CA VAL A 826 11.94 -7.13 -36.91
C VAL A 826 11.35 -7.71 -35.64
N ASN A 827 11.25 -9.03 -35.60
CA ASN A 827 10.66 -9.78 -34.49
C ASN A 827 11.67 -10.80 -33.94
N ARG A 828 12.91 -10.36 -33.77
CA ARG A 828 14.02 -11.14 -33.23
C ARG A 828 15.08 -10.22 -32.64
N SER A 829 15.99 -10.79 -31.87
CA SER A 829 17.18 -10.09 -31.38
C SER A 829 18.11 -9.61 -32.51
N SER A 830 18.93 -8.60 -32.21
CA SER A 830 20.00 -8.07 -33.07
C SER A 830 21.13 -9.04 -33.33
N LEU A 831 21.23 -10.11 -32.52
CA LEU A 831 22.18 -11.20 -32.68
C LEU A 831 21.44 -12.52 -32.94
N ASP A 832 22.16 -13.52 -33.45
CA ASP A 832 21.64 -14.87 -33.64
C ASP A 832 21.41 -15.58 -32.30
N GLU A 833 20.72 -16.72 -32.34
CA GLU A 833 20.30 -17.48 -31.18
C GLU A 833 21.48 -17.83 -30.25
N PRO A 834 21.35 -17.62 -28.92
CA PRO A 834 22.41 -17.96 -27.97
C PRO A 834 22.78 -19.44 -27.98
N VAL A 835 24.09 -19.72 -27.95
CA VAL A 835 24.67 -21.05 -27.78
C VAL A 835 25.22 -21.23 -26.37
N VAL A 836 25.31 -22.47 -25.88
CA VAL A 836 25.87 -22.77 -24.55
C VAL A 836 27.27 -22.18 -24.41
N ILE A 837 27.53 -21.48 -23.30
CA ILE A 837 28.87 -20.92 -23.02
C ILE A 837 29.84 -22.07 -22.71
N PRO A 838 30.91 -22.25 -23.49
CA PRO A 838 31.91 -23.29 -23.20
C PRO A 838 32.62 -23.07 -21.86
N SER A 839 32.92 -24.15 -21.14
CA SER A 839 33.57 -24.11 -19.82
C SER A 839 34.92 -23.40 -19.82
N ALA A 840 35.60 -23.34 -20.97
CA ALA A 840 36.86 -22.63 -21.16
C ALA A 840 36.77 -21.13 -20.85
N TYR A 841 35.61 -20.50 -21.03
CA TYR A 841 35.43 -19.07 -20.79
C TYR A 841 35.21 -18.70 -19.31
N PHE A 842 35.13 -19.70 -18.43
CA PHE A 842 35.10 -19.50 -16.99
C PHE A 842 36.46 -19.67 -16.33
N LYS A 843 37.53 -19.82 -17.11
CA LYS A 843 38.89 -20.01 -16.60
C LYS A 843 39.65 -18.69 -16.55
N ASP A 844 40.41 -18.49 -15.47
CA ASP A 844 41.35 -17.38 -15.35
C ASP A 844 42.58 -17.57 -16.26
N LYS A 845 43.51 -16.61 -16.20
CA LYS A 845 44.75 -16.61 -17.00
C LYS A 845 45.67 -17.82 -16.71
N ASP A 846 45.50 -18.46 -15.55
CA ASP A 846 46.27 -19.64 -15.15
C ASP A 846 45.55 -20.96 -15.51
N GLY A 847 44.41 -20.87 -16.22
CA GLY A 847 43.61 -22.02 -16.65
C GLY A 847 42.77 -22.64 -15.54
N LYS A 848 42.69 -22.01 -14.36
CA LYS A 848 41.90 -22.46 -13.22
C LYS A 848 40.47 -21.92 -13.35
N SER A 849 39.48 -22.73 -13.01
CA SER A 849 38.09 -22.28 -13.01
C SER A 849 37.87 -21.19 -11.98
N SER A 850 37.24 -20.09 -12.40
CA SER A 850 36.73 -19.03 -11.54
C SER A 850 35.37 -19.38 -10.92
N LEU A 851 34.69 -20.42 -11.42
CA LEU A 851 33.36 -20.80 -10.96
C LEU A 851 33.39 -21.53 -9.62
N LYS A 852 32.45 -21.14 -8.77
CA LYS A 852 32.16 -21.73 -7.47
C LYS A 852 30.66 -22.02 -7.41
N ALA A 853 30.31 -23.20 -6.89
CA ALA A 853 28.92 -23.58 -6.62
C ALA A 853 28.71 -23.66 -5.11
N THR A 854 27.72 -22.91 -4.62
CA THR A 854 27.20 -23.04 -3.26
C THR A 854 25.88 -23.80 -3.33
N TRP A 855 25.85 -25.00 -2.77
CA TRP A 855 24.69 -25.86 -2.70
C TRP A 855 23.94 -25.62 -1.40
N TYR A 856 22.62 -25.55 -1.49
CA TYR A 856 21.72 -25.43 -0.36
C TYR A 856 20.84 -26.68 -0.29
N SER A 857 20.67 -27.25 0.91
CA SER A 857 19.88 -28.47 1.11
C SER A 857 18.37 -28.23 1.07
N GLU A 858 17.95 -27.00 0.83
CA GLU A 858 16.56 -26.58 0.66
C GLU A 858 16.46 -25.43 -0.36
N ALA A 859 15.24 -25.11 -0.78
CA ALA A 859 14.99 -24.22 -1.91
C ALA A 859 15.18 -22.73 -1.58
N ASP A 860 15.08 -22.30 -0.33
CA ASP A 860 15.04 -20.91 0.12
C ASP A 860 16.41 -20.38 0.60
N MET A 861 17.47 -21.18 0.47
CA MET A 861 18.88 -20.80 0.68
C MET A 861 19.28 -20.40 2.11
N ASN A 862 18.59 -20.96 3.11
CA ASN A 862 18.88 -20.82 4.53
C ASN A 862 19.98 -21.78 5.02
N ILE A 863 20.11 -22.97 4.42
CA ILE A 863 21.04 -24.01 4.87
C ILE A 863 22.03 -24.35 3.77
N VAL A 864 23.27 -23.90 3.92
CA VAL A 864 24.38 -24.27 3.03
C VAL A 864 24.75 -25.74 3.27
N ALA A 865 24.57 -26.57 2.25
CA ALA A 865 24.96 -27.98 2.25
C ALA A 865 26.44 -28.16 1.94
N ALA A 866 26.94 -27.46 0.93
CA ALA A 866 28.35 -27.49 0.55
C ALA A 866 28.74 -26.28 -0.29
N VAL A 867 30.04 -25.99 -0.29
CA VAL A 867 30.66 -24.98 -1.14
C VAL A 867 31.81 -25.63 -1.91
N LYS A 868 31.73 -25.66 -3.24
CA LYS A 868 32.67 -26.41 -4.08
C LYS A 868 33.15 -25.57 -5.27
N SER A 869 34.34 -25.87 -5.76
CA SER A 869 34.77 -25.40 -7.08
C SER A 869 33.88 -26.04 -8.15
N ALA A 870 33.47 -25.27 -9.14
CA ALA A 870 32.69 -25.75 -10.28
C ALA A 870 33.43 -25.44 -11.58
N THR A 871 33.16 -26.19 -12.64
CA THR A 871 33.72 -25.95 -13.98
C THR A 871 32.65 -25.66 -15.03
N GLU A 872 31.39 -25.93 -14.70
CA GLU A 872 30.24 -25.75 -15.56
C GLU A 872 28.98 -25.42 -14.75
N ILE A 873 28.07 -24.70 -15.39
CA ILE A 873 26.75 -24.34 -14.85
C ILE A 873 25.66 -25.24 -15.43
N ASN A 874 25.83 -25.66 -16.69
CA ASN A 874 24.79 -26.39 -17.42
C ASN A 874 24.57 -27.76 -16.77
N ARG A 875 23.34 -28.04 -16.35
CA ARG A 875 22.99 -29.25 -15.60
C ARG A 875 21.59 -29.72 -15.96
N THR A 876 21.42 -31.04 -15.99
CA THR A 876 20.12 -31.71 -15.99
C THR A 876 20.01 -32.54 -14.72
N PHE A 877 18.99 -32.26 -13.93
CA PHE A 877 18.65 -32.95 -12.70
C PHE A 877 17.52 -33.94 -12.99
N VAL A 878 17.72 -35.20 -12.62
CA VAL A 878 16.80 -36.30 -12.90
C VAL A 878 16.20 -36.83 -11.61
N ASP A 879 14.94 -37.28 -11.69
CA ASP A 879 14.23 -37.88 -10.57
C ASP A 879 14.99 -39.09 -10.01
N GLY A 880 15.03 -39.22 -8.69
CA GLY A 880 15.72 -40.28 -7.96
C GLY A 880 17.23 -40.07 -7.81
N ALA A 881 17.84 -39.10 -8.50
CA ALA A 881 19.27 -38.80 -8.34
C ALA A 881 19.53 -37.73 -7.28
N GLN A 882 20.68 -37.84 -6.61
CA GLN A 882 21.22 -36.74 -5.82
C GLN A 882 21.74 -35.65 -6.77
N PRO A 883 21.34 -34.37 -6.62
CA PRO A 883 21.84 -33.30 -7.48
C PRO A 883 23.32 -32.96 -7.17
N ASP A 884 23.74 -33.22 -5.94
CA ASP A 884 25.12 -33.23 -5.44
C ASP A 884 25.20 -34.18 -4.23
N GLU A 885 26.36 -34.76 -3.91
CA GLU A 885 26.53 -35.68 -2.75
C GLU A 885 26.11 -35.06 -1.40
N SER A 886 26.13 -33.72 -1.29
CA SER A 886 25.72 -32.99 -0.10
C SER A 886 24.21 -32.75 0.00
N VAL A 887 23.46 -33.06 -1.06
CA VAL A 887 22.02 -32.82 -1.15
C VAL A 887 21.28 -34.15 -1.35
N PRO A 888 20.34 -34.52 -0.46
CA PRO A 888 19.56 -35.75 -0.61
C PRO A 888 18.74 -35.78 -1.90
N ALA A 889 18.55 -36.98 -2.45
CA ALA A 889 17.71 -37.16 -3.63
C ALA A 889 16.26 -36.76 -3.35
N ASN A 890 15.57 -36.25 -4.38
CA ASN A 890 14.15 -35.90 -4.37
C ASN A 890 13.73 -34.83 -3.36
N GLN A 891 14.68 -34.07 -2.80
CA GLN A 891 14.38 -32.90 -1.97
C GLN A 891 14.43 -31.62 -2.80
N PRO A 892 13.61 -30.61 -2.48
CA PRO A 892 13.81 -29.26 -2.98
C PRO A 892 15.21 -28.77 -2.63
N PHE A 893 15.86 -28.06 -3.55
CA PHE A 893 17.19 -27.52 -3.33
C PHE A 893 17.40 -26.22 -4.12
N SER A 894 18.44 -25.50 -3.76
CA SER A 894 18.95 -24.37 -4.52
C SER A 894 20.46 -24.48 -4.72
N VAL A 895 20.95 -23.93 -5.82
CA VAL A 895 22.39 -23.82 -6.09
C VAL A 895 22.70 -22.44 -6.65
N VAL A 896 23.77 -21.84 -6.12
CA VAL A 896 24.27 -20.54 -6.56
C VAL A 896 25.62 -20.76 -7.23
N TRP A 897 25.70 -20.47 -8.53
CA TRP A 897 26.96 -20.41 -9.26
C TRP A 897 27.45 -18.96 -9.31
N GLU A 898 28.69 -18.74 -8.85
CA GLU A 898 29.37 -17.43 -8.91
C GLU A 898 30.75 -17.61 -9.54
N GLY A 899 31.11 -16.71 -10.46
CA GLY A 899 32.43 -16.70 -11.09
C GLY A 899 32.57 -15.58 -12.10
N GLU A 900 33.57 -15.70 -12.98
CA GLU A 900 33.88 -14.71 -14.00
C GLU A 900 33.81 -15.32 -15.39
N ILE A 901 33.21 -14.60 -16.34
CA ILE A 901 33.28 -14.90 -17.77
C ILE A 901 34.38 -14.03 -18.36
N TYR A 902 35.24 -14.62 -19.19
CA TYR A 902 36.29 -13.93 -19.93
C TYR A 902 35.89 -13.79 -21.41
N PRO A 903 35.37 -12.63 -21.85
CA PRO A 903 34.85 -12.47 -23.21
C PRO A 903 35.98 -12.49 -24.24
N PRO A 904 35.83 -13.18 -25.39
CA PRO A 904 36.84 -13.20 -26.45
C PRO A 904 36.84 -11.94 -27.33
N GLU A 905 35.74 -11.20 -27.37
CA GLU A 905 35.55 -10.02 -28.21
C GLU A 905 34.96 -8.87 -27.39
N SER A 906 35.21 -7.63 -27.82
CA SER A 906 34.55 -6.46 -27.24
C SER A 906 33.28 -6.17 -28.01
N GLY A 907 32.15 -5.98 -27.32
CA GLY A 907 30.89 -5.65 -27.96
C GLY A 907 29.66 -6.03 -27.16
N GLN A 908 28.50 -5.99 -27.81
CA GLN A 908 27.24 -6.46 -27.23
C GLN A 908 27.17 -7.98 -27.37
N TYR A 909 26.92 -8.65 -26.25
CA TYR A 909 26.54 -10.05 -26.17
C TYR A 909 25.05 -10.16 -25.86
N LEU A 910 24.42 -11.27 -26.23
CA LEU A 910 23.22 -11.73 -25.51
C LEU A 910 23.67 -12.73 -24.47
N LEU A 911 23.25 -12.57 -23.22
CA LEU A 911 23.33 -13.62 -22.21
C LEU A 911 21.95 -14.20 -22.00
N GLY A 912 21.83 -15.52 -22.14
CA GLY A 912 20.57 -16.24 -22.11
C GLY A 912 20.56 -17.32 -21.05
N VAL A 913 19.39 -17.53 -20.43
CA VAL A 913 19.13 -18.69 -19.59
C VAL A 913 17.97 -19.47 -20.19
N GLU A 914 18.15 -20.79 -20.26
CA GLU A 914 17.10 -21.73 -20.59
C GLU A 914 16.93 -22.70 -19.43
N THR A 915 15.72 -22.78 -18.88
CA THR A 915 15.41 -23.60 -17.72
C THR A 915 13.92 -23.94 -17.69
N ASP A 916 13.54 -24.97 -16.96
CA ASP A 916 12.15 -25.28 -16.61
C ASP A 916 11.85 -25.07 -15.12
N ARG A 917 12.79 -24.48 -14.36
CA ARG A 917 12.66 -24.19 -12.94
C ARG A 917 13.01 -22.73 -12.63
N GLY A 918 13.14 -22.42 -11.34
CA GLY A 918 13.36 -21.07 -10.85
C GLY A 918 14.78 -20.59 -11.12
N VAL A 919 14.93 -19.36 -11.62
CA VAL A 919 16.26 -18.77 -11.87
C VAL A 919 16.34 -17.26 -11.59
N ARG A 920 17.48 -16.81 -11.06
CA ARG A 920 17.92 -15.41 -11.11
C ARG A 920 19.30 -15.29 -11.72
N MET A 921 19.50 -14.30 -12.59
CA MET A 921 20.80 -14.01 -13.21
C MET A 921 21.25 -12.59 -12.91
N TYR A 922 22.50 -12.47 -12.46
CA TYR A 922 23.18 -11.19 -12.22
C TYR A 922 24.47 -11.13 -13.02
N VAL A 923 24.75 -9.93 -13.53
CA VAL A 923 26.00 -9.62 -14.24
C VAL A 923 26.57 -8.33 -13.66
N ASP A 924 27.81 -8.37 -13.18
CA ASP A 924 28.48 -7.27 -12.45
C ASP A 924 27.60 -6.66 -11.34
N GLY A 925 26.88 -7.53 -10.63
CA GLY A 925 25.96 -7.14 -9.55
C GLY A 925 24.58 -6.64 -10.00
N ARG A 926 24.35 -6.42 -11.30
CA ARG A 926 23.05 -6.03 -11.85
C ARG A 926 22.18 -7.25 -12.12
N GLN A 927 20.98 -7.31 -11.54
CA GLN A 927 19.97 -8.34 -11.84
C GLN A 927 19.39 -8.13 -13.24
N LEU A 928 19.48 -9.13 -14.11
CA LEU A 928 18.98 -9.09 -15.49
C LEU A 928 17.73 -9.96 -15.72
N ILE A 929 17.59 -11.04 -14.94
CA ILE A 929 16.47 -11.99 -15.00
C ILE A 929 16.04 -12.33 -13.57
N ASP A 930 14.74 -12.23 -13.28
CA ASP A 930 14.14 -12.68 -12.02
C ASP A 930 12.91 -13.56 -12.25
N GLU A 931 13.16 -14.85 -12.36
CA GLU A 931 12.15 -15.89 -12.51
C GLU A 931 12.34 -16.96 -11.42
N TYR A 932 12.66 -16.53 -10.20
CA TYR A 932 13.04 -17.43 -9.10
C TYR A 932 11.96 -18.45 -8.72
N TYR A 933 10.69 -18.11 -8.93
CA TYR A 933 9.53 -18.98 -8.65
C TYR A 933 8.94 -19.62 -9.91
N ASN A 934 9.61 -19.52 -11.06
CA ASN A 934 9.14 -20.14 -12.28
C ASN A 934 9.11 -21.68 -12.16
N GLU A 935 8.01 -22.28 -12.63
CA GLU A 935 7.83 -23.75 -12.68
C GLU A 935 7.55 -24.26 -14.10
N SER A 936 7.69 -23.42 -15.12
CA SER A 936 7.43 -23.75 -16.53
C SER A 936 8.68 -23.63 -17.39
N PRO A 937 8.76 -24.35 -18.53
CA PRO A 937 9.83 -24.13 -19.51
C PRO A 937 9.91 -22.67 -19.94
N MET A 938 11.09 -22.08 -19.81
CA MET A 938 11.35 -20.71 -20.19
C MET A 938 12.72 -20.57 -20.86
N LYS A 939 12.78 -19.57 -21.75
CA LYS A 939 14.00 -19.06 -22.35
C LYS A 939 13.97 -17.55 -22.24
N GLN A 940 15.05 -16.95 -21.77
CA GLN A 940 15.13 -15.51 -21.61
C GLN A 940 16.55 -15.01 -21.84
N ASP A 941 16.67 -14.06 -22.76
CA ASP A 941 17.95 -13.49 -23.19
C ASP A 941 18.01 -11.99 -22.86
N ARG A 942 19.20 -11.49 -22.52
CA ARG A 942 19.45 -10.11 -22.10
C ARG A 942 20.72 -9.56 -22.73
N PRO A 943 20.69 -8.36 -23.33
CA PRO A 943 21.89 -7.76 -23.89
C PRO A 943 22.84 -7.28 -22.78
N VAL A 944 24.13 -7.56 -22.94
CA VAL A 944 25.20 -7.12 -22.05
C VAL A 944 26.37 -6.64 -22.89
N VAL A 945 26.95 -5.49 -22.56
CA VAL A 945 28.17 -5.00 -23.21
C VAL A 945 29.38 -5.49 -22.43
N MET A 946 30.32 -6.14 -23.10
CA MET A 946 31.53 -6.68 -22.48
C MET A 946 32.77 -6.25 -23.27
N GLU A 947 33.93 -6.30 -22.62
CA GLU A 947 35.23 -6.01 -23.24
C GLU A 947 36.09 -7.27 -23.29
N ALA A 948 36.77 -7.47 -24.42
CA ALA A 948 37.63 -8.62 -24.63
C ALA A 948 38.69 -8.74 -23.51
N GLY A 949 38.78 -9.93 -22.91
CA GLY A 949 39.76 -10.26 -21.88
C GLY A 949 39.55 -9.59 -20.52
N LYS A 950 38.55 -8.71 -20.35
CA LYS A 950 38.17 -8.18 -19.03
C LYS A 950 37.17 -9.14 -18.37
N PRO A 951 37.44 -9.63 -17.15
CA PRO A 951 36.51 -10.53 -16.47
C PRO A 951 35.18 -9.83 -16.16
N VAL A 952 34.09 -10.54 -16.42
CA VAL A 952 32.71 -10.11 -16.12
C VAL A 952 32.15 -11.03 -15.06
N LYS A 953 31.71 -10.48 -13.92
CA LYS A 953 31.18 -11.29 -12.83
C LYS A 953 29.79 -11.80 -13.21
N VAL A 954 29.59 -13.11 -13.11
CA VAL A 954 28.27 -13.73 -13.29
C VAL A 954 27.87 -14.44 -12.00
N ARG A 955 26.60 -14.25 -11.63
CA ARG A 955 25.95 -15.02 -10.57
C ARG A 955 24.63 -15.58 -11.08
N LEU A 956 24.47 -16.88 -10.97
CA LEU A 956 23.25 -17.58 -11.36
C LEU A 956 22.71 -18.34 -10.15
N VAL A 957 21.49 -18.00 -9.75
CA VAL A 957 20.77 -18.65 -8.65
C VAL A 957 19.73 -19.56 -9.27
N TYR A 958 19.77 -20.85 -9.00
CA TYR A 958 18.79 -21.83 -9.45
C TYR A 958 18.05 -22.43 -8.28
N ARG A 959 16.73 -22.53 -8.43
CA ARG A 959 15.81 -23.10 -7.44
C ARG A 959 14.99 -24.21 -8.08
N GLN A 960 14.97 -25.37 -7.44
CA GLN A 960 14.20 -26.51 -7.89
C GLN A 960 13.35 -27.08 -6.75
N THR A 961 12.03 -27.09 -6.95
CA THR A 961 11.04 -27.68 -6.03
C THR A 961 10.47 -29.01 -6.53
N ARG A 962 10.63 -29.32 -7.82
CA ARG A 962 10.19 -30.58 -8.43
C ARG A 962 11.35 -31.56 -8.56
N GLN A 963 11.05 -32.83 -8.76
CA GLN A 963 12.04 -33.93 -8.76
C GLN A 963 13.06 -33.84 -9.91
N SER A 964 12.64 -33.34 -11.07
CA SER A 964 13.54 -33.07 -12.21
C SER A 964 13.73 -31.57 -12.43
N GLY A 965 14.70 -31.20 -13.25
CA GLY A 965 14.85 -29.83 -13.74
C GLY A 965 16.09 -29.68 -14.61
N GLN A 966 16.20 -28.58 -15.35
CA GLN A 966 17.36 -28.31 -16.17
C GLN A 966 17.71 -26.82 -16.17
N ILE A 967 18.99 -26.52 -16.37
CA ILE A 967 19.46 -25.16 -16.57
C ILE A 967 20.61 -25.13 -17.57
N GLN A 968 20.58 -24.14 -18.45
CA GLN A 968 21.65 -23.81 -19.37
C GLN A 968 21.92 -22.31 -19.37
N LEU A 969 23.20 -21.93 -19.28
CA LEU A 969 23.67 -20.57 -19.51
C LEU A 969 24.25 -20.47 -20.93
N LYS A 970 23.70 -19.55 -21.72
CA LYS A 970 23.98 -19.38 -23.14
C LYS A 970 24.43 -17.96 -23.44
N TRP A 971 25.13 -17.78 -24.56
CA TRP A 971 25.45 -16.47 -25.09
C TRP A 971 25.40 -16.38 -26.61
N SER A 972 25.21 -15.17 -27.12
CA SER A 972 25.54 -14.81 -28.51
C SER A 972 26.67 -13.80 -28.48
N GLN A 973 27.70 -14.02 -29.30
CA GLN A 973 28.86 -13.14 -29.38
C GLN A 973 28.57 -11.91 -30.26
N PRO A 974 29.33 -10.81 -30.14
CA PRO A 974 29.17 -9.63 -30.99
C PRO A 974 29.25 -9.93 -32.49
N SER A 975 30.09 -10.90 -32.86
CA SER A 975 30.25 -11.38 -34.23
C SER A 975 29.14 -12.33 -34.71
N ALA A 976 28.27 -12.82 -33.82
CA ALA A 976 27.21 -13.78 -34.12
C ALA A 976 25.95 -13.08 -34.67
N ALA A 977 26.07 -12.44 -35.83
CA ALA A 977 24.96 -11.84 -36.56
C ALA A 977 25.00 -12.21 -38.05
N THR A 978 24.03 -13.02 -38.48
CA THR A 978 23.85 -13.39 -39.89
C THR A 978 23.65 -12.15 -40.78
N ILE A 979 22.99 -11.10 -40.27
CA ILE A 979 22.85 -9.81 -40.95
C ILE A 979 23.29 -8.71 -39.97
N ALA A 980 24.34 -7.98 -40.34
CA ALA A 980 24.82 -6.84 -39.56
C ALA A 980 23.74 -5.75 -39.44
N PRO A 981 23.42 -5.24 -38.22
CA PRO A 981 22.43 -4.19 -38.01
C PRO A 981 22.60 -2.96 -38.92
N GLN A 982 23.84 -2.59 -39.23
CA GLN A 982 24.18 -1.46 -40.09
C GLN A 982 23.53 -1.58 -41.48
N LYS A 983 23.46 -2.79 -42.06
CA LYS A 983 22.82 -3.01 -43.37
C LYS A 983 21.33 -2.67 -43.33
N LEU A 984 20.64 -2.98 -42.23
CA LEU A 984 19.23 -2.64 -42.05
C LEU A 984 19.06 -1.12 -41.98
N PHE A 985 19.91 -0.44 -41.21
CA PHE A 985 19.83 1.01 -41.04
C PHE A 985 20.20 1.79 -42.31
N GLU A 986 21.14 1.29 -43.11
CA GLU A 986 21.46 1.86 -44.43
C GLU A 986 20.26 1.82 -45.37
N ARG A 987 19.46 0.74 -45.35
CA ARG A 987 18.22 0.67 -46.12
C ARG A 987 17.20 1.71 -45.67
N VAL A 988 17.02 1.86 -44.35
CA VAL A 988 16.16 2.92 -43.78
C VAL A 988 16.62 4.29 -44.28
N LYS A 989 17.92 4.59 -44.13
CA LYS A 989 18.51 5.87 -44.51
C LYS A 989 18.41 6.18 -46.00
N ASN A 990 18.72 5.21 -46.86
CA ASN A 990 18.96 5.44 -48.28
C ASN A 990 17.74 5.15 -49.16
N GLU A 991 16.94 4.13 -48.81
CA GLU A 991 15.81 3.65 -49.61
C GLU A 991 14.46 4.20 -49.14
N GLY A 992 14.40 4.68 -47.89
CA GLY A 992 13.17 5.15 -47.25
C GLY A 992 12.32 4.05 -46.62
N THR A 993 12.90 2.88 -46.35
CA THR A 993 12.22 1.80 -45.62
C THR A 993 11.93 2.23 -44.18
N THR A 994 10.75 1.90 -43.66
CA THR A 994 10.49 1.98 -42.22
C THR A 994 10.87 0.68 -41.52
N LEU A 995 11.75 0.76 -40.52
CA LEU A 995 12.11 -0.39 -39.69
C LEU A 995 11.22 -0.43 -38.45
N ILE A 996 10.55 -1.56 -38.20
CA ILE A 996 9.63 -1.74 -37.07
C ILE A 996 10.22 -2.81 -36.13
N LEU A 997 10.74 -2.40 -34.97
CA LEU A 997 11.34 -3.28 -33.97
C LEU A 997 10.28 -3.70 -32.93
N LEU A 998 9.93 -4.99 -32.90
CA LEU A 998 8.94 -5.57 -31.99
C LEU A 998 9.52 -6.64 -31.06
N GLY A 999 10.40 -7.51 -31.58
CA GLY A 999 10.98 -8.62 -30.83
C GLY A 999 12.34 -8.26 -30.27
N SER A 1000 12.56 -8.50 -28.96
CA SER A 1000 13.83 -8.23 -28.27
C SER A 1000 14.39 -6.83 -28.56
N THR A 1001 13.51 -5.83 -28.58
CA THR A 1001 13.82 -4.46 -28.99
C THR A 1001 15.02 -3.88 -28.24
N GLU A 1002 15.20 -4.22 -26.97
CA GLU A 1002 16.33 -3.79 -26.12
C GLU A 1002 17.71 -4.16 -26.68
N THR A 1003 17.79 -5.21 -27.49
CA THR A 1003 19.02 -5.66 -28.13
C THR A 1003 19.41 -4.77 -29.31
N TRP A 1004 18.45 -4.08 -29.92
CA TRP A 1004 18.69 -3.20 -31.07
C TRP A 1004 19.04 -1.77 -30.69
N MET A 1005 18.57 -1.30 -29.53
CA MET A 1005 18.56 0.13 -29.20
C MET A 1005 19.94 0.79 -29.16
N LYS A 1006 20.99 0.06 -28.75
CA LYS A 1006 22.37 0.58 -28.79
C LYS A 1006 22.80 0.90 -30.22
N SER A 1007 22.70 -0.08 -31.12
CA SER A 1007 23.09 0.06 -32.53
C SER A 1007 22.23 1.11 -33.26
N VAL A 1008 20.93 1.17 -32.94
CA VAL A 1008 20.03 2.22 -33.44
C VAL A 1008 20.54 3.59 -33.01
N ALA A 1009 20.87 3.76 -31.72
CA ALA A 1009 21.28 5.04 -31.18
C ALA A 1009 22.61 5.53 -31.76
N GLU A 1010 23.60 4.64 -31.86
CA GLU A 1010 24.89 4.91 -32.49
C GLU A 1010 24.74 5.33 -33.96
N TYR A 1011 23.87 4.65 -34.72
CA TYR A 1011 23.68 4.95 -36.14
C TYR A 1011 22.92 6.27 -36.39
N THR A 1012 21.91 6.53 -35.56
CA THR A 1012 21.02 7.70 -35.71
C THR A 1012 21.50 8.94 -34.95
N ASN A 1013 22.61 8.83 -34.21
CA ASN A 1013 23.13 9.88 -33.33
C ASN A 1013 22.10 10.35 -32.28
N THR A 1014 21.32 9.39 -31.76
CA THR A 1014 20.43 9.61 -30.60
C THR A 1014 21.12 9.18 -29.31
N VAL A 1015 20.61 9.61 -28.16
CA VAL A 1015 21.17 9.24 -26.86
C VAL A 1015 20.42 8.03 -26.31
N TYR A 1016 21.15 6.98 -25.93
CA TYR A 1016 20.61 5.79 -25.28
C TYR A 1016 21.41 5.44 -24.02
N ASN A 1017 20.74 5.55 -22.87
CA ASN A 1017 21.31 5.27 -21.54
C ASN A 1017 20.72 4.00 -20.94
N GLY A 1018 20.56 2.97 -21.77
CA GLY A 1018 20.02 1.67 -21.36
C GLY A 1018 18.50 1.66 -21.15
N TYR A 1019 18.02 0.59 -20.52
CA TYR A 1019 16.60 0.36 -20.23
C TYR A 1019 16.41 -0.12 -18.80
N TYR A 1020 15.15 -0.18 -18.36
CA TYR A 1020 14.73 -0.71 -17.07
C TYR A 1020 13.45 -1.53 -17.21
N ASN A 1021 13.28 -2.53 -16.33
CA ASN A 1021 12.03 -3.25 -16.19
C ASN A 1021 11.06 -2.38 -15.41
N VAL A 1022 9.82 -2.26 -15.89
CA VAL A 1022 8.73 -1.56 -15.18
C VAL A 1022 8.34 -2.31 -13.90
N GLY A 1023 8.52 -3.63 -13.85
CA GLY A 1023 8.43 -4.43 -12.63
C GLY A 1023 7.32 -5.49 -12.64
N LYS A 1024 7.30 -6.31 -11.58
CA LYS A 1024 6.33 -7.39 -11.30
C LYS A 1024 5.58 -7.10 -10.01
N ASP A 1025 4.69 -8.01 -9.61
CA ASP A 1025 3.89 -8.00 -8.38
C ASP A 1025 4.48 -7.16 -7.23
N TRP A 1026 3.63 -6.35 -6.62
CA TRP A 1026 3.93 -5.34 -5.62
C TRP A 1026 4.73 -4.13 -6.15
N ILE A 1027 5.81 -4.29 -6.92
CA ILE A 1027 6.71 -3.19 -7.33
C ILE A 1027 6.68 -2.97 -8.85
N GLY A 1028 6.13 -1.83 -9.29
CA GLY A 1028 5.68 -1.67 -10.66
C GLY A 1028 5.73 -0.29 -11.28
N GLY A 1029 4.88 -0.11 -12.29
CA GLY A 1029 4.56 1.19 -12.83
C GLY A 1029 3.57 1.13 -13.99
N ILE A 1030 3.41 2.24 -14.69
CA ILE A 1030 2.35 2.48 -15.68
C ILE A 1030 2.96 2.97 -17.00
N HIS A 1031 2.34 2.60 -18.12
CA HIS A 1031 2.65 3.21 -19.41
C HIS A 1031 1.58 4.24 -19.76
N PHE A 1032 1.92 5.25 -20.55
CA PHE A 1032 0.96 6.24 -21.04
C PHE A 1032 1.23 6.54 -22.51
N VAL A 1033 0.18 6.90 -23.25
CA VAL A 1033 0.24 7.10 -24.70
C VAL A 1033 -0.25 8.50 -25.04
N LYS A 1034 0.53 9.22 -25.85
CA LYS A 1034 0.06 10.47 -26.46
C LYS A 1034 -0.69 10.17 -27.76
N LYS A 1035 -1.59 11.06 -28.17
CA LYS A 1035 -2.25 11.00 -29.48
C LYS A 1035 -1.23 10.91 -30.61
N HIS A 1036 -1.27 9.80 -31.34
CA HIS A 1036 -0.35 9.53 -32.43
C HIS A 1036 -0.97 8.53 -33.43
N PRO A 1037 -0.68 8.60 -34.75
CA PRO A 1037 -1.22 7.68 -35.74
C PRO A 1037 -0.96 6.19 -35.47
N LEU A 1038 0.11 5.86 -34.74
CA LEU A 1038 0.40 4.47 -34.35
C LEU A 1038 -0.68 3.85 -33.45
N PHE A 1039 -1.48 4.67 -32.76
CA PHE A 1039 -2.56 4.27 -31.86
C PHE A 1039 -3.93 4.77 -32.35
N GLU A 1040 -4.05 5.06 -33.65
CA GLU A 1040 -5.31 5.47 -34.26
C GLU A 1040 -6.44 4.44 -34.01
N GLY A 1041 -7.56 4.91 -33.48
CA GLY A 1041 -8.73 4.09 -33.13
C GLY A 1041 -8.78 3.63 -31.67
N PHE A 1042 -7.83 4.04 -30.82
CA PHE A 1042 -7.81 3.73 -29.39
C PHE A 1042 -7.86 4.99 -28.49
N PRO A 1043 -8.18 4.84 -27.19
CA PRO A 1043 -8.01 5.92 -26.22
C PRO A 1043 -6.56 6.41 -26.14
N VAL A 1044 -6.34 7.72 -26.27
CA VAL A 1044 -5.01 8.35 -26.31
C VAL A 1044 -5.01 9.64 -25.50
N ASP A 1045 -3.82 10.19 -25.24
CA ASP A 1045 -3.60 11.26 -24.27
C ASP A 1045 -3.96 10.81 -22.85
N ASP A 1046 -3.71 9.52 -22.57
CA ASP A 1046 -4.09 8.82 -21.35
C ASP A 1046 -3.09 7.69 -21.00
N ALA A 1047 -3.27 7.04 -19.85
CA ALA A 1047 -2.55 5.84 -19.46
C ALA A 1047 -2.99 4.62 -20.30
N LEU A 1048 -2.07 3.66 -20.53
CA LEU A 1048 -2.45 2.36 -21.09
C LEU A 1048 -3.13 1.52 -19.99
N ASN A 1049 -4.45 1.64 -19.94
CA ASN A 1049 -5.35 0.94 -19.03
C ASN A 1049 -5.93 -0.34 -19.69
N TRP A 1050 -7.10 -0.82 -19.26
CA TRP A 1050 -7.72 -2.07 -19.69
C TRP A 1050 -7.93 -2.24 -21.21
N PRO A 1051 -8.12 -1.19 -22.04
CA PRO A 1051 -8.18 -1.35 -23.49
C PRO A 1051 -6.89 -1.91 -24.09
N TYR A 1052 -5.79 -1.75 -23.37
CA TYR A 1052 -4.45 -2.17 -23.79
C TYR A 1052 -3.96 -3.42 -23.08
N GLN A 1053 -4.81 -4.09 -22.28
CA GLN A 1053 -4.46 -5.19 -21.37
C GLN A 1053 -3.50 -6.24 -21.94
N VAL A 1054 -3.66 -6.65 -23.21
CA VAL A 1054 -2.80 -7.67 -23.84
C VAL A 1054 -1.42 -7.16 -24.21
N VAL A 1055 -1.26 -5.87 -24.53
CA VAL A 1055 0.02 -5.31 -24.98
C VAL A 1055 0.85 -4.73 -23.84
N VAL A 1056 0.28 -4.63 -22.64
CA VAL A 1056 0.96 -4.22 -21.40
C VAL A 1056 1.09 -5.40 -20.44
N LYS A 1057 1.89 -6.40 -20.83
CA LYS A 1057 2.22 -7.58 -20.01
C LYS A 1057 2.62 -7.20 -18.57
N ASN A 1058 2.19 -8.01 -17.60
CA ASN A 1058 2.84 -8.09 -16.29
C ASN A 1058 4.23 -8.73 -16.44
N GLY A 1059 5.18 -8.36 -15.59
CA GLY A 1059 6.44 -9.07 -15.49
C GLY A 1059 7.70 -8.33 -15.98
N ASP A 1060 8.80 -9.08 -16.00
CA ASP A 1060 10.13 -8.68 -16.50
C ASP A 1060 10.18 -8.51 -18.03
N ARG A 1061 9.04 -8.53 -18.73
CA ARG A 1061 8.92 -8.27 -20.18
C ARG A 1061 8.41 -6.86 -20.48
N ARG A 1062 8.12 -6.09 -19.44
CA ARG A 1062 7.64 -4.72 -19.53
C ARG A 1062 8.79 -3.76 -19.31
N PHE A 1063 9.14 -2.94 -20.31
CA PHE A 1063 10.35 -2.10 -20.24
C PHE A 1063 10.14 -0.67 -20.72
N GLY A 1064 10.94 0.21 -20.12
CA GLY A 1064 11.18 1.57 -20.60
C GLY A 1064 12.61 1.77 -21.07
N PHE A 1065 12.81 2.49 -22.17
CA PHE A 1065 14.12 2.90 -22.69
C PHE A 1065 14.46 4.31 -22.21
N ARG A 1066 15.67 4.53 -21.68
CA ARG A 1066 16.21 5.85 -21.36
C ARG A 1066 16.78 6.49 -22.61
N MET A 1067 15.91 7.08 -23.42
CA MET A 1067 16.23 7.57 -24.75
C MET A 1067 16.07 9.10 -24.86
N GLN A 1068 16.87 9.74 -25.72
CA GLN A 1068 16.66 11.14 -26.17
C GLN A 1068 16.95 11.25 -27.67
N GLY A 1069 16.21 12.12 -28.36
CA GLY A 1069 16.31 12.29 -29.82
C GLY A 1069 15.26 11.51 -30.61
N GLU A 1070 14.41 10.75 -29.91
CA GLU A 1070 13.22 10.12 -30.48
C GLU A 1070 11.96 10.98 -30.29
N GLU A 1071 11.00 10.81 -31.18
CA GLU A 1071 9.61 11.15 -30.88
C GLU A 1071 9.04 10.09 -29.94
N LEU A 1072 8.80 10.47 -28.68
CA LEU A 1072 8.09 9.62 -27.73
C LEU A 1072 6.63 9.48 -28.16
N VAL A 1073 6.13 8.25 -28.21
CA VAL A 1073 4.72 7.93 -28.47
C VAL A 1073 4.07 7.30 -27.25
N VAL A 1074 4.72 6.28 -26.67
CA VAL A 1074 4.33 5.68 -25.39
C VAL A 1074 5.44 5.89 -24.39
N GLY A 1075 5.15 6.54 -23.28
CA GLY A 1075 6.05 6.67 -22.15
C GLY A 1075 5.88 5.57 -21.12
N SER A 1076 6.88 5.41 -20.27
CA SER A 1076 6.92 4.42 -19.20
C SER A 1076 7.31 5.06 -17.87
N TYR A 1077 6.70 4.58 -16.80
CA TYR A 1077 6.99 4.91 -15.40
C TYR A 1077 7.27 3.63 -14.61
N ARG A 1078 8.19 3.68 -13.64
CA ARG A 1078 8.41 2.69 -12.57
C ARG A 1078 8.47 3.42 -11.23
N SER A 1079 7.96 2.82 -10.15
CA SER A 1079 7.90 3.39 -8.81
C SER A 1079 9.16 3.23 -7.98
N THR A 1080 9.80 2.05 -7.98
CA THR A 1080 10.95 1.79 -7.07
C THR A 1080 12.11 1.07 -7.78
N PRO A 1081 13.25 1.75 -8.03
CA PRO A 1081 13.40 3.21 -7.97
C PRO A 1081 12.54 3.90 -9.03
N PHE A 1082 12.29 5.20 -8.85
CA PHE A 1082 11.58 6.02 -9.80
C PHE A 1082 12.32 6.07 -11.14
N GLU A 1083 11.67 5.63 -12.21
CA GLU A 1083 12.22 5.69 -13.57
C GLU A 1083 11.19 6.23 -14.56
N LEU A 1084 11.70 6.97 -15.55
CA LEU A 1084 10.92 7.52 -16.65
C LEU A 1084 11.62 7.20 -17.97
N GLY A 1085 10.85 6.80 -18.97
CA GLY A 1085 11.41 6.31 -20.23
C GLY A 1085 10.40 6.25 -21.36
N THR A 1086 10.82 5.70 -22.49
CA THR A 1086 10.01 5.53 -23.68
C THR A 1086 9.80 4.04 -23.93
N ALA A 1087 8.56 3.60 -24.06
CA ALA A 1087 8.22 2.22 -24.44
C ALA A 1087 7.99 2.10 -25.95
N VAL A 1088 7.44 3.14 -26.58
CA VAL A 1088 7.29 3.25 -28.04
C VAL A 1088 7.78 4.60 -28.51
N GLY A 1089 8.68 4.60 -29.50
CA GLY A 1089 9.19 5.82 -30.08
C GLY A 1089 9.49 5.71 -31.57
N VAL A 1090 9.57 6.87 -32.22
CA VAL A 1090 9.89 7.00 -33.65
C VAL A 1090 11.17 7.81 -33.80
N ILE A 1091 12.12 7.30 -34.57
CA ILE A 1091 13.41 7.94 -34.83
C ILE A 1091 13.55 8.18 -36.34
N PRO A 1092 13.60 9.44 -36.80
CA PRO A 1092 13.91 9.75 -38.19
C PRO A 1092 15.29 9.22 -38.58
N CYS A 1093 15.42 8.63 -39.77
CA CYS A 1093 16.69 8.12 -40.26
C CYS A 1093 16.79 8.25 -41.79
N GLY A 1094 17.47 9.30 -42.26
CA GLY A 1094 17.58 9.63 -43.69
C GLY A 1094 16.21 9.80 -44.35
N LYS A 1095 15.94 9.03 -45.42
CA LYS A 1095 14.66 9.02 -46.12
C LYS A 1095 13.57 8.20 -45.41
N GLY A 1096 13.94 7.39 -44.42
CA GLY A 1096 13.06 6.49 -43.70
C GLY A 1096 12.97 6.83 -42.22
N LYS A 1097 12.49 5.88 -41.44
CA LYS A 1097 12.32 6.01 -39.99
C LYS A 1097 12.41 4.64 -39.28
N ILE A 1098 12.70 4.66 -37.99
CA ILE A 1098 12.74 3.49 -37.12
C ILE A 1098 11.65 3.65 -36.07
N ILE A 1099 10.75 2.67 -35.97
CA ILE A 1099 9.76 2.55 -34.90
C ILE A 1099 10.26 1.45 -33.97
N PHE A 1100 10.40 1.74 -32.68
CA PHE A 1100 10.73 0.74 -31.68
C PHE A 1100 9.57 0.60 -30.69
N SER A 1101 9.32 -0.62 -30.22
CA SER A 1101 8.25 -0.93 -29.29
C SER A 1101 8.69 -1.99 -28.28
N SER A 1102 8.50 -1.72 -26.99
CA SER A 1102 8.55 -2.73 -25.92
C SER A 1102 7.17 -3.30 -25.57
N LEU A 1103 6.11 -2.86 -26.25
CA LEU A 1103 4.77 -3.42 -26.08
C LEU A 1103 4.68 -4.83 -26.64
N ASP A 1104 3.83 -5.64 -26.01
CA ASP A 1104 3.68 -7.05 -26.32
C ASP A 1104 2.77 -7.30 -27.54
N ILE A 1105 3.22 -6.89 -28.72
CA ILE A 1105 2.42 -6.96 -29.93
C ILE A 1105 2.53 -8.35 -30.57
N ALA A 1106 3.77 -8.80 -30.86
CA ALA A 1106 4.00 -9.99 -31.66
C ALA A 1106 3.48 -11.28 -30.98
N ASP A 1107 3.58 -11.39 -29.66
CA ASP A 1107 3.15 -12.59 -28.95
C ASP A 1107 1.64 -12.80 -28.96
N ASN A 1108 0.86 -11.73 -29.13
CA ASN A 1108 -0.61 -11.76 -29.11
C ASN A 1108 -1.23 -11.90 -30.50
N LEU A 1109 -0.46 -11.84 -31.60
CA LEU A 1109 -1.04 -11.88 -32.95
C LEU A 1109 -1.80 -13.18 -33.26
N SER A 1110 -1.39 -14.28 -32.64
CA SER A 1110 -1.99 -15.62 -32.80
C SER A 1110 -3.08 -15.94 -31.77
N ASP A 1111 -3.29 -15.13 -30.74
CA ASP A 1111 -4.30 -15.38 -29.71
C ASP A 1111 -5.71 -15.11 -30.26
N PRO A 1112 -6.65 -16.08 -30.26
CA PRO A 1112 -8.00 -15.87 -30.78
C PRO A 1112 -8.87 -14.91 -29.95
N SER A 1113 -8.41 -14.43 -28.80
CA SER A 1113 -9.17 -13.55 -27.91
C SER A 1113 -9.55 -12.20 -28.55
N GLY A 1114 -10.64 -11.61 -28.06
CA GLY A 1114 -11.05 -10.24 -28.44
C GLY A 1114 -9.96 -9.21 -28.14
N PRO A 1115 -9.37 -9.19 -26.93
CA PRO A 1115 -8.26 -8.31 -26.60
C PRO A 1115 -7.07 -8.38 -27.57
N ALA A 1116 -6.74 -9.55 -28.14
CA ALA A 1116 -5.67 -9.69 -29.12
C ALA A 1116 -5.87 -8.86 -30.40
N GLU A 1117 -7.10 -8.46 -30.72
CA GLU A 1117 -7.40 -7.53 -31.82
C GLU A 1117 -6.72 -6.17 -31.63
N VAL A 1118 -6.44 -5.76 -30.39
CA VAL A 1118 -5.69 -4.56 -30.08
C VAL A 1118 -4.26 -4.65 -30.63
N ALA A 1119 -3.58 -5.76 -30.38
CA ALA A 1119 -2.22 -6.00 -30.90
C ALA A 1119 -2.20 -6.02 -32.44
N ARG A 1120 -3.16 -6.71 -33.07
CA ARG A 1120 -3.31 -6.76 -34.52
C ARG A 1120 -3.51 -5.38 -35.14
N LYS A 1121 -4.37 -4.57 -34.53
CA LYS A 1121 -4.64 -3.21 -34.97
C LYS A 1121 -3.43 -2.29 -34.80
N ILE A 1122 -2.71 -2.37 -33.68
CA ILE A 1122 -1.49 -1.60 -33.46
C ILE A 1122 -0.45 -1.93 -34.54
N LEU A 1123 -0.24 -3.22 -34.85
CA LEU A 1123 0.65 -3.61 -35.96
C LEU A 1123 0.19 -3.05 -37.31
N CYS A 1124 -1.11 -3.11 -37.61
CA CYS A 1124 -1.68 -2.50 -38.82
C CYS A 1124 -1.42 -0.99 -38.87
N ASN A 1125 -1.56 -0.28 -37.74
CA ASN A 1125 -1.27 1.15 -37.66
C ASN A 1125 0.22 1.45 -37.86
N TYR A 1126 1.11 0.61 -37.33
CA TYR A 1126 2.57 0.74 -37.54
C TYR A 1126 2.92 0.60 -39.02
N ILE A 1127 2.35 -0.40 -39.71
CA ILE A 1127 2.53 -0.60 -41.15
C ILE A 1127 1.91 0.55 -41.95
N LYS A 1128 0.68 1.00 -41.63
CA LYS A 1128 0.09 2.17 -42.28
C LYS A 1128 0.94 3.44 -42.14
N TYR A 1129 1.54 3.65 -40.96
CA TYR A 1129 2.40 4.79 -40.70
C TYR A 1129 3.71 4.75 -41.49
N SER A 1130 4.19 3.54 -41.86
CA SER A 1130 5.37 3.38 -42.70
C SER A 1130 5.22 3.94 -44.12
N LEU A 1131 3.97 4.04 -44.60
CA LEU A 1131 3.64 4.51 -45.94
C LEU A 1131 3.48 6.05 -46.01
N ARG A 1132 3.62 6.75 -44.87
CA ARG A 1132 3.47 8.20 -44.74
C ARG A 1132 4.77 8.98 -44.83
#